data_AF-A0A350XW31-F1
#
_entry.id   AF-A0A350XW31-F1
#
_cell.length_a   1.000
_cell.length_b   1.000
_cell.length_c   1.000
_cell.angle_alpha   90.00
_cell.angle_beta   90.00
_cell.angle_gamma   90.00
#
_symmetry.space_group_name_H-M   'P 1'
#
loop_
_entity.id
_entity.type
_entity.pdbx_description
1 polymer ?
#
loop_
_entity_poly.entity_id
_entity_poly.type
_entity_poly.pdbx_seq_one_letter_code
_entity_poly.pdbx_strand_id
1 'polypeptide(L)'
;MDFKFQVSVIVPVYNVEKYLNRCIDSLISQTIDKKDMEVILVDDGSTDNSPAICDEYAEKFDNIRVFHIENNGVSNARNLGMDKAQGKYIMFLDSDDYLSPNSVKSIAKFFNKNHDKVDVVTYREKVDLDGKIKDSTHYRYHYIKKSGVYDLDTPEYMFFVQSHMNICVKNRGKDNFKFDTTMIFHEDQKFILSNLAEKGKIGFCKPAVYYYYKNLNGATSTRSHPYYIFEKTMALWESFILNKEYVPKYVQAFFLHDFHWKLKADLLWPYHYKDEDFSKAFDRIVNLLRHIDDDVIINFPGLAYPHKAYIFQLKYGDKITLNEKEDMYTFDVDGEELLKCPNIEVFMPRFNVNHGILTIVGVVKCIAFNFTDDIKVAAEYKFKNGESKKEELELRESSLGIFASKTRTNKFKMFIIKRPIGDLNDIVFTATLDGKFYDVNFTFPQTCPFNKAARRSSYICEDKFIKYRKSRIKFRKSNIFHILAYIIKTVLLAPKIGYRNALTKLAAPRMKKNHRIWLYCDSSKTVKDNAYYQFIHDCKKNDGIERYYVYNKEADISGWFDESQRAKLIEYGSVKHRLYALSADKILTSFYGLQDFLCYPNGAYKYFADLATFELVYLQHGVLHAHLPTMYSLDRMVLDKEVVSTQFEVDNLITNYCFEDSFLIKSGMPRLKHIPKDKKPEKKILFAPSWRKFLVESDNMGSWIPKDAAFIKSDFYKNIMAFLTDERLNEVLKKHGYVLDFKPHPNFRVYDKLFDLNGETVRLAPKTVDEYSYSVFITDFSSFMFDFIYLKRPILYFMPDLELFEAGLNHYRKLDIPLERGFGEFASEPKKAVDDVIALIENGCVPEKKYLDRMNGLFINADEPDEALYDALMNE
;
A
#
# COMPACT_ATOMS: atom_id res chain seq x y z
N MET A 1 37.26 35.36 9.02
CA MET A 1 36.90 35.53 7.61
C MET A 1 36.11 36.82 7.51
N ASP A 2 36.50 37.69 6.58
CA ASP A 2 35.73 38.89 6.27
C ASP A 2 34.66 38.51 5.25
N PHE A 3 33.39 38.54 5.66
CA PHE A 3 32.25 38.21 4.82
C PHE A 3 31.66 39.49 4.23
N LYS A 4 31.35 39.46 2.93
CA LYS A 4 30.72 40.60 2.23
C LYS A 4 29.25 40.75 2.61
N PHE A 5 28.56 39.63 2.85
CA PHE A 5 27.14 39.59 3.18
C PHE A 5 26.91 38.93 4.56
N GLN A 6 25.73 39.13 5.16
CA GLN A 6 25.31 38.34 6.33
C GLN A 6 24.82 36.95 5.90
N VAL A 7 24.09 36.85 4.80
CA VAL A 7 23.50 35.58 4.32
C VAL A 7 23.70 35.41 2.81
N SER A 8 24.12 34.22 2.40
CA SER A 8 24.00 33.75 1.01
C SER A 8 22.86 32.74 0.93
N VAL A 9 21.88 32.99 0.06
CA VAL A 9 20.82 32.02 -0.23
C VAL A 9 21.15 31.30 -1.52
N ILE A 10 21.32 29.97 -1.46
CA ILE A 10 21.64 29.13 -2.60
C ILE A 10 20.36 28.46 -3.10
N VAL A 11 20.08 28.62 -4.40
CA VAL A 11 18.93 28.04 -5.09
C VAL A 11 19.42 27.15 -6.24
N PRO A 12 19.36 25.82 -6.12
CA PRO A 12 19.60 24.93 -7.26
C PRO A 12 18.39 24.94 -8.20
N VAL A 13 18.65 25.07 -9.51
CA VAL A 13 17.62 25.22 -10.55
C VAL A 13 17.79 24.11 -11.59
N TYR A 14 16.72 23.35 -11.86
CA TYR A 14 16.70 22.38 -12.95
C TYR A 14 15.28 22.12 -13.45
N ASN A 15 14.94 22.60 -14.65
CA ASN A 15 13.64 22.39 -15.30
C ASN A 15 12.41 22.77 -14.43
N VAL A 16 12.39 24.00 -13.92
CA VAL A 16 11.42 24.51 -12.93
C VAL A 16 10.78 25.83 -13.35
N GLU A 17 10.73 26.14 -14.65
CA GLU A 17 10.28 27.45 -15.19
C GLU A 17 8.93 27.92 -14.62
N LYS A 18 8.04 26.98 -14.30
CA LYS A 18 6.69 27.24 -13.77
C LYS A 18 6.68 27.81 -12.35
N TYR A 19 7.70 27.54 -11.56
CA TYR A 19 7.75 27.87 -10.13
C TYR A 19 8.82 28.90 -9.79
N LEU A 20 9.85 29.00 -10.64
CA LEU A 20 11.06 29.75 -10.38
C LEU A 20 10.81 31.24 -10.09
N ASN A 21 9.90 31.90 -10.82
CA ASN A 21 9.55 33.31 -10.56
C ASN A 21 9.07 33.52 -9.12
N ARG A 22 8.15 32.68 -8.63
CA ARG A 22 7.64 32.76 -7.25
C ARG A 22 8.76 32.56 -6.23
N CYS A 23 9.66 31.61 -6.48
CA CYS A 23 10.81 31.34 -5.62
C CYS A 23 11.70 32.60 -5.51
N ILE A 24 12.15 33.16 -6.64
CA ILE A 24 13.05 34.31 -6.68
C ILE A 24 12.37 35.58 -6.16
N ASP A 25 11.11 35.83 -6.51
CA ASP A 25 10.32 36.96 -5.99
C ASP A 25 10.21 36.93 -4.46
N SER A 26 10.13 35.74 -3.85
CA SER A 26 10.12 35.58 -2.40
C SER A 26 11.45 35.98 -1.73
N LEU A 27 12.57 35.88 -2.46
CA LEU A 27 13.89 36.31 -2.01
C LEU A 27 14.08 37.82 -2.19
N ILE A 28 13.64 38.36 -3.33
CA ILE A 28 13.68 39.81 -3.62
C ILE A 28 12.77 40.57 -2.65
N SER A 29 11.67 39.99 -2.21
CA SER A 29 10.76 40.62 -1.23
C SER A 29 11.20 40.47 0.23
N GLN A 30 12.36 39.86 0.53
CA GLN A 30 12.87 39.77 1.90
C GLN A 30 13.17 41.15 2.52
N THR A 31 12.83 41.33 3.80
CA THR A 31 12.97 42.59 4.55
C THR A 31 14.37 42.87 5.12
N ILE A 32 15.35 41.98 4.86
CA ILE A 32 16.76 42.25 5.12
C ILE A 32 17.30 43.26 4.08
N ASP A 33 18.28 44.07 4.47
CA ASP A 33 18.94 44.98 3.53
C ASP A 33 19.61 44.16 2.41
N LYS A 34 19.48 44.61 1.15
CA LYS A 34 20.05 43.90 -0.01
C LYS A 34 21.58 43.87 0.00
N LYS A 35 22.22 44.81 0.71
CA LYS A 35 23.67 44.77 0.93
C LYS A 35 24.11 43.67 1.92
N ASP A 36 23.18 43.15 2.72
CA ASP A 36 23.45 42.12 3.72
C ASP A 36 23.06 40.70 3.23
N MET A 37 22.50 40.58 2.02
CA MET A 37 22.03 39.31 1.46
C MET A 37 22.37 39.16 -0.02
N GLU A 38 23.00 38.05 -0.39
CA GLU A 38 23.11 37.64 -1.80
C GLU A 38 22.26 36.40 -2.09
N VAL A 39 21.83 36.26 -3.35
CA VAL A 39 21.18 35.09 -3.90
C VAL A 39 22.08 34.48 -4.96
N ILE A 40 22.33 33.17 -4.85
CA ILE A 40 23.13 32.42 -5.80
C ILE A 40 22.21 31.39 -6.47
N LEU A 41 21.89 31.64 -7.73
CA LEU A 41 21.14 30.72 -8.58
C LEU A 41 22.16 29.82 -9.29
N VAL A 42 21.99 28.50 -9.18
CA VAL A 42 22.84 27.53 -9.87
C VAL A 42 21.97 26.68 -10.77
N ASP A 43 22.00 26.98 -12.06
CA ASP A 43 21.29 26.22 -13.10
C ASP A 43 22.10 24.96 -13.48
N ASP A 44 21.51 23.81 -13.18
CA ASP A 44 22.08 22.47 -13.37
C ASP A 44 21.72 21.89 -14.74
N GLY A 45 21.93 22.68 -15.80
CA GLY A 45 21.74 22.27 -17.18
C GLY A 45 20.27 22.13 -17.59
N SER A 46 19.42 23.09 -17.21
CA SER A 46 18.00 23.08 -17.60
C SER A 46 17.82 23.15 -19.13
N THR A 47 16.77 22.49 -19.60
CA THR A 47 16.34 22.44 -21.01
C THR A 47 15.05 23.22 -21.28
N ASP A 48 14.43 23.76 -20.23
CA ASP A 48 13.26 24.65 -20.30
C ASP A 48 13.68 26.13 -20.23
N ASN A 49 12.74 27.05 -19.98
CA ASN A 49 13.05 28.49 -19.90
C ASN A 49 13.69 28.93 -18.57
N SER A 50 14.05 28.01 -17.67
CA SER A 50 14.67 28.35 -16.37
C SER A 50 15.97 29.17 -16.48
N PRO A 51 16.92 28.88 -17.39
CA PRO A 51 18.18 29.63 -17.50
C PRO A 51 17.95 31.11 -17.83
N ALA A 52 17.05 31.37 -18.79
CA ALA A 52 16.70 32.73 -19.21
C ALA A 52 16.04 33.53 -18.07
N ILE A 53 15.19 32.89 -17.26
CA ILE A 53 14.60 33.51 -16.08
C ILE A 53 15.70 33.88 -15.08
N CYS A 54 16.67 33.00 -14.81
CA CYS A 54 17.78 33.29 -13.92
C CYS A 54 18.58 34.53 -14.36
N ASP A 55 18.93 34.61 -15.65
CA ASP A 55 19.69 35.72 -16.22
C ASP A 55 18.94 37.04 -16.12
N GLU A 56 17.63 37.05 -16.42
CA GLU A 56 16.78 38.24 -16.31
C GLU A 56 16.80 38.83 -14.89
N TYR A 57 16.77 37.98 -13.86
CA TYR A 57 16.86 38.45 -12.47
C TYR A 57 18.25 38.93 -12.10
N ALA A 58 19.32 38.32 -12.61
CA ALA A 58 20.69 38.77 -12.36
C ALA A 58 21.00 40.13 -13.00
N GLU A 59 20.42 40.42 -14.17
CA GLU A 59 20.52 41.73 -14.81
C GLU A 59 19.79 42.84 -14.03
N LYS A 60 18.71 42.48 -13.34
CA LYS A 60 17.86 43.43 -12.61
C LYS A 60 18.33 43.72 -11.18
N PHE A 61 19.07 42.80 -10.55
CA PHE A 61 19.40 42.87 -9.12
C PHE A 61 20.87 42.54 -8.86
N ASP A 62 21.65 43.54 -8.43
CA ASP A 62 23.10 43.43 -8.17
C ASP A 62 23.49 42.39 -7.11
N ASN A 63 22.54 41.98 -6.26
CA ASN A 63 22.75 40.99 -5.21
C ASN A 63 22.34 39.57 -5.64
N ILE A 64 22.01 39.34 -6.92
CA ILE A 64 21.74 38.03 -7.51
C ILE A 64 22.89 37.64 -8.45
N ARG A 65 23.36 36.40 -8.33
CA ARG A 65 24.43 35.84 -9.17
C ARG A 65 23.98 34.50 -9.72
N VAL A 66 24.26 34.26 -10.99
CA VAL A 66 23.86 33.04 -11.70
C VAL A 66 25.10 32.27 -12.15
N PHE A 67 25.01 30.94 -12.05
CA PHE A 67 26.00 30.02 -12.59
C PHE A 67 25.30 28.92 -13.36
N HIS A 68 25.69 28.71 -14.61
CA HIS A 68 25.21 27.61 -15.44
C HIS A 68 26.27 26.50 -15.48
N ILE A 69 25.85 25.28 -15.21
CA ILE A 69 26.69 24.08 -15.30
C ILE A 69 26.00 23.00 -16.13
N GLU A 70 26.76 22.03 -16.61
CA GLU A 70 26.19 20.80 -17.16
C GLU A 70 25.48 20.00 -16.06
N ASN A 71 24.36 19.35 -16.40
CA ASN A 71 23.54 18.63 -15.43
C ASN A 71 24.35 17.55 -14.69
N ASN A 72 24.52 17.75 -13.38
CA ASN A 72 25.25 16.86 -12.49
C ASN A 72 24.51 16.61 -11.15
N GLY A 73 23.28 17.08 -11.01
CA GLY A 73 22.43 16.83 -9.86
C GLY A 73 22.50 17.92 -8.78
N VAL A 74 21.44 17.98 -7.97
CA VAL A 74 21.21 19.02 -6.94
C VAL A 74 22.37 19.19 -5.95
N SER A 75 23.05 18.11 -5.56
CA SER A 75 24.19 18.16 -4.63
C SER A 75 25.37 18.93 -5.22
N ASN A 76 25.65 18.77 -6.53
CA ASN A 76 26.71 19.51 -7.21
C ASN A 76 26.37 20.99 -7.30
N ALA A 77 25.12 21.32 -7.67
CA ALA A 77 24.65 22.70 -7.71
C ALA A 77 24.76 23.40 -6.33
N ARG A 78 24.33 22.73 -5.25
CA ARG A 78 24.46 23.25 -3.87
C ARG A 78 25.93 23.41 -3.45
N ASN A 79 26.80 22.45 -3.78
CA ASN A 79 28.23 22.53 -3.47
C ASN A 79 28.92 23.71 -4.17
N LEU A 80 28.64 23.91 -5.46
CA LEU A 80 29.13 25.06 -6.22
C LEU A 80 28.63 26.37 -5.61
N GLY A 81 27.33 26.45 -5.28
CA GLY A 81 26.76 27.61 -4.60
C GLY A 81 27.49 27.94 -3.29
N MET A 82 27.83 26.93 -2.50
CA MET A 82 28.60 27.12 -1.25
C MET A 82 30.03 27.61 -1.51
N ASP A 83 30.68 27.15 -2.59
CA ASP A 83 32.03 27.63 -2.97
C ASP A 83 32.02 29.09 -3.44
N LYS A 84 30.88 29.57 -3.96
CA LYS A 84 30.71 30.95 -4.43
C LYS A 84 30.13 31.90 -3.37
N ALA A 85 29.68 31.36 -2.24
CA ALA A 85 29.06 32.10 -1.15
C ALA A 85 30.05 33.02 -0.41
N GLN A 86 29.68 34.28 -0.30
CA GLN A 86 30.41 35.36 0.38
C GLN A 86 29.70 35.86 1.65
N GLY A 87 28.59 35.23 2.01
CA GLY A 87 27.81 35.51 3.22
C GLY A 87 28.34 34.79 4.44
N LYS A 88 28.20 35.40 5.62
CA LYS A 88 28.56 34.80 6.92
C LYS A 88 27.80 33.49 7.20
N TYR A 89 26.57 33.39 6.68
CA TYR A 89 25.69 32.25 6.83
C TYR A 89 25.16 31.79 5.48
N ILE A 90 24.90 30.49 5.35
CA ILE A 90 24.41 29.88 4.11
C ILE A 90 23.02 29.32 4.36
N MET A 91 22.07 29.72 3.53
CA MET A 91 20.71 29.20 3.46
C MET A 91 20.50 28.45 2.15
N PHE A 92 19.65 27.43 2.18
CA PHE A 92 19.21 26.71 0.98
C PHE A 92 17.72 26.93 0.78
N LEU A 93 17.32 27.07 -0.48
CA LEU A 93 15.92 27.14 -0.90
C LEU A 93 15.76 26.36 -2.20
N ASP A 94 14.87 25.38 -2.21
CA ASP A 94 14.55 24.65 -3.43
C ASP A 94 13.74 25.55 -4.38
N SER A 95 13.96 25.40 -5.69
CA SER A 95 13.51 26.34 -6.71
C SER A 95 12.00 26.29 -7.02
N ASP A 96 11.30 25.29 -6.50
CA ASP A 96 9.84 25.19 -6.48
C ASP A 96 9.18 25.73 -5.19
N ASP A 97 9.99 25.98 -4.16
CA ASP A 97 9.60 26.47 -2.85
C ASP A 97 9.77 27.99 -2.69
N TYR A 98 9.32 28.54 -1.57
CA TYR A 98 9.44 29.98 -1.30
C TYR A 98 9.48 30.32 0.20
N LEU A 99 9.93 31.53 0.54
CA LEU A 99 10.08 31.99 1.92
C LEU A 99 9.06 33.08 2.30
N SER A 100 8.72 33.16 3.59
CA SER A 100 7.99 34.33 4.09
C SER A 100 8.89 35.59 4.12
N PRO A 101 8.34 36.82 3.99
CA PRO A 101 9.13 38.04 3.79
C PRO A 101 10.17 38.37 4.88
N ASN A 102 9.99 37.87 6.10
CA ASN A 102 10.88 38.17 7.23
C ASN A 102 11.87 37.04 7.56
N SER A 103 11.92 35.98 6.75
CA SER A 103 12.65 34.75 7.09
C SER A 103 14.14 34.99 7.20
N VAL A 104 14.77 35.55 6.16
CA VAL A 104 16.24 35.72 6.10
C VAL A 104 16.72 36.67 7.20
N LYS A 105 16.05 37.81 7.38
CA LYS A 105 16.34 38.79 8.44
C LYS A 105 16.25 38.17 9.84
N SER A 106 15.19 37.40 10.09
CA SER A 106 14.95 36.78 11.39
C SER A 106 16.00 35.72 11.70
N ILE A 107 16.37 34.91 10.71
CA ILE A 107 17.41 33.89 10.83
C ILE A 107 18.77 34.54 11.08
N ALA A 108 19.18 35.53 10.28
CA ALA A 108 20.45 36.23 10.46
C ALA A 108 20.56 36.85 11.87
N LYS A 109 19.50 37.52 12.34
CA LYS A 109 19.44 38.09 13.69
C LYS A 109 19.53 37.01 14.78
N PHE A 110 18.79 35.91 14.62
CA PHE A 110 18.80 34.81 15.57
C PHE A 110 20.20 34.18 15.66
N PHE A 111 20.82 33.95 14.51
CA PHE A 111 22.09 33.24 14.42
C PHE A 111 23.25 34.11 14.89
N ASN A 112 23.26 35.41 14.59
CA ASN A 112 24.20 36.36 15.18
C ASN A 112 24.11 36.37 16.72
N LYS A 113 22.90 36.35 17.29
CA LYS A 113 22.70 36.31 18.75
C LYS A 113 23.20 35.01 19.40
N ASN A 114 23.21 33.90 18.66
CA ASN A 114 23.53 32.57 19.18
C ASN A 114 24.73 31.93 18.48
N HIS A 115 25.58 32.73 17.86
CA HIS A 115 26.63 32.27 16.95
C HIS A 115 27.52 31.20 17.57
N ASP A 116 27.93 31.39 18.82
CA ASP A 116 28.87 30.48 19.48
C ASP A 116 28.19 29.22 20.05
N LYS A 117 26.85 29.17 20.03
CA LYS A 117 26.06 28.09 20.63
C LYS A 117 25.58 27.04 19.63
N VAL A 118 25.44 27.41 18.36
CA VAL A 118 24.83 26.56 17.31
C VAL A 118 25.56 26.73 15.98
N ASP A 119 25.62 25.64 15.21
CA ASP A 119 26.11 25.64 13.83
C ASP A 119 24.98 25.51 12.79
N VAL A 120 23.78 25.15 13.26
CA VAL A 120 22.58 24.98 12.43
C VAL A 120 21.41 25.73 13.05
N VAL A 121 20.69 26.50 12.24
CA VAL A 121 19.39 27.09 12.58
C VAL A 121 18.34 26.58 11.62
N THR A 122 17.27 26.02 12.14
CA THR A 122 16.08 25.65 11.40
C THR A 122 14.92 26.58 11.72
N TYR A 123 13.88 26.53 10.90
CA TYR A 123 12.71 27.40 10.98
C TYR A 123 11.44 26.63 10.56
N ARG A 124 10.27 27.27 10.66
CA ARG A 124 9.00 26.54 10.50
C ARG A 124 8.78 26.19 9.04
N GLU A 125 8.39 24.96 8.77
CA GLU A 125 7.92 24.52 7.46
C GLU A 125 6.39 24.52 7.44
N LYS A 126 5.83 25.02 6.35
CA LYS A 126 4.42 24.90 6.00
C LYS A 126 4.29 24.28 4.62
N VAL A 127 3.28 23.44 4.43
CA VAL A 127 3.01 22.80 3.14
C VAL A 127 2.01 23.65 2.38
N ASP A 128 2.36 24.08 1.18
CA ASP A 128 1.45 24.70 0.23
C ASP A 128 0.93 23.64 -0.75
N LEU A 129 -0.38 23.41 -0.73
CA LEU A 129 -1.10 22.53 -1.65
C LEU A 129 -1.94 23.39 -2.59
N ASP A 130 -1.27 23.98 -3.58
CA ASP A 130 -1.89 24.83 -4.60
C ASP A 130 -2.72 25.98 -3.99
N GLY A 131 -2.05 26.81 -3.21
CA GLY A 131 -2.63 27.95 -2.47
C GLY A 131 -3.25 27.58 -1.12
N LYS A 132 -3.41 26.29 -0.82
CA LYS A 132 -3.92 25.82 0.48
C LYS A 132 -2.79 25.51 1.44
N ILE A 133 -2.41 26.52 2.22
CA ILE A 133 -1.35 26.42 3.23
C ILE A 133 -1.82 25.59 4.43
N LYS A 134 -1.03 24.58 4.80
CA LYS A 134 -1.19 23.75 6.00
C LYS A 134 0.10 23.73 6.82
N ASP A 135 -0.04 23.47 8.12
CA ASP A 135 1.12 23.18 8.95
C ASP A 135 1.72 21.81 8.61
N SER A 136 3.05 21.72 8.66
CA SER A 136 3.76 20.44 8.53
C SER A 136 3.37 19.50 9.67
N THR A 137 3.10 18.24 9.33
CA THR A 137 2.65 17.20 10.29
C THR A 137 3.80 16.45 10.93
N HIS A 138 5.05 16.89 10.72
CA HIS A 138 6.23 16.21 11.28
C HIS A 138 6.23 16.30 12.82
N TYR A 139 6.47 15.18 13.50
CA TYR A 139 6.36 15.08 14.97
C TYR A 139 7.34 15.99 15.73
N ARG A 140 8.44 16.45 15.09
CA ARG A 140 9.38 17.43 15.67
C ARG A 140 8.66 18.65 16.26
N TYR A 141 7.58 19.12 15.61
CA TYR A 141 6.80 20.29 16.05
C TYR A 141 6.00 20.06 17.34
N HIS A 142 5.90 18.82 17.84
CA HIS A 142 5.38 18.57 19.19
C HIS A 142 6.30 19.13 20.28
N TYR A 143 7.61 19.19 20.02
CA TYR A 143 8.65 19.58 20.96
C TYR A 143 9.09 21.05 20.75
N ILE A 144 9.02 21.57 19.51
CA ILE A 144 9.61 22.87 19.15
C ILE A 144 8.57 23.99 19.01
N LYS A 145 8.19 24.60 20.13
CA LYS A 145 7.08 25.57 20.18
C LYS A 145 7.50 27.06 20.18
N LYS A 146 8.75 27.37 20.53
CA LYS A 146 9.27 28.74 20.72
C LYS A 146 10.65 28.90 20.11
N SER A 147 11.05 30.12 19.75
CA SER A 147 12.43 30.33 19.31
C SER A 147 13.41 30.02 20.44
N GLY A 148 14.52 29.34 20.13
CA GLY A 148 15.49 28.93 21.15
C GLY A 148 16.60 28.05 20.59
N VAL A 149 17.61 27.80 21.43
CA VAL A 149 18.65 26.80 21.17
C VAL A 149 18.24 25.52 21.90
N TYR A 150 18.26 24.41 21.18
CA TYR A 150 17.81 23.10 21.63
C TYR A 150 18.99 22.14 21.66
N ASP A 151 19.21 21.51 22.80
CA ASP A 151 20.24 20.49 22.99
C ASP A 151 19.67 19.13 22.61
N LEU A 152 20.14 18.60 21.50
CA LEU A 152 19.56 17.42 20.87
C LEU A 152 19.97 16.12 21.57
N ASP A 153 20.91 16.18 22.50
CA ASP A 153 21.32 15.01 23.27
C ASP A 153 20.46 14.79 24.53
N THR A 154 19.51 15.69 24.77
CA THR A 154 18.59 15.61 25.92
C THR A 154 17.31 14.83 25.59
N PRO A 155 16.72 14.10 26.57
CA PRO A 155 15.46 13.38 26.35
C PRO A 155 14.29 14.26 25.88
N GLU A 156 14.30 15.56 26.21
CA GLU A 156 13.26 16.51 25.80
C GLU A 156 13.29 16.80 24.29
N TYR A 157 14.47 16.76 23.66
CA TYR A 157 14.69 17.25 22.30
C TYR A 157 15.38 16.27 21.34
N MET A 158 15.73 15.06 21.78
CA MET A 158 16.35 14.04 20.91
C MET A 158 15.54 13.68 19.66
N PHE A 159 14.22 13.86 19.69
CA PHE A 159 13.33 13.65 18.54
C PHE A 159 13.17 14.88 17.64
N PHE A 160 14.03 15.89 17.77
CA PHE A 160 14.13 16.99 16.81
C PHE A 160 14.85 16.50 15.53
N VAL A 161 14.20 15.60 14.80
CA VAL A 161 14.71 15.09 13.54
C VAL A 161 14.48 16.15 12.44
N GLN A 162 15.57 16.84 12.07
CA GLN A 162 15.61 17.83 10.99
C GLN A 162 16.12 17.16 9.72
N SER A 163 15.22 16.68 8.87
CA SER A 163 15.57 15.92 7.65
C SER A 163 15.40 16.69 6.34
N HIS A 164 14.90 17.93 6.37
CA HIS A 164 14.68 18.76 5.18
C HIS A 164 15.61 20.00 5.18
N MET A 165 15.75 20.65 4.03
CA MET A 165 16.69 21.75 3.81
C MET A 165 16.21 23.13 4.28
N ASN A 166 15.14 23.20 5.08
CA ASN A 166 14.69 24.42 5.76
C ASN A 166 15.64 24.83 6.92
N ILE A 167 16.94 24.95 6.62
CA ILE A 167 18.04 25.21 7.53
C ILE A 167 18.92 26.38 7.05
N CYS A 168 19.70 26.91 7.97
CA CYS A 168 20.75 27.89 7.77
C CYS A 168 21.99 27.43 8.55
N VAL A 169 23.16 27.42 7.92
CA VAL A 169 24.41 26.93 8.50
C VAL A 169 25.47 28.03 8.50
N LYS A 170 26.52 27.86 9.31
CA LYS A 170 27.68 28.76 9.27
C LYS A 170 28.47 28.57 7.98
N ASN A 171 28.91 29.68 7.39
CA ASN A 171 29.91 29.61 6.33
C ASN A 171 31.31 29.47 6.95
N ARG A 172 31.98 28.36 6.66
CA ARG A 172 33.36 28.03 7.07
C ARG A 172 34.34 28.12 5.89
N GLY A 173 33.92 28.72 4.76
CA GLY A 173 34.72 28.85 3.56
C GLY A 173 35.14 27.49 2.99
N LYS A 174 36.45 27.26 2.87
CA LYS A 174 36.99 25.99 2.34
C LYS A 174 36.71 24.79 3.25
N ASP A 175 36.45 25.03 4.54
CA ASP A 175 36.18 23.99 5.54
C ASP A 175 34.67 23.68 5.67
N ASN A 176 33.85 24.18 4.75
CA ASN A 176 32.43 23.82 4.69
C ASN A 176 32.28 22.31 4.44
N PHE A 177 31.38 21.66 5.19
CA PHE A 177 30.91 20.33 4.83
C PHE A 177 30.26 20.38 3.45
N LYS A 178 30.47 19.36 2.63
CA LYS A 178 29.92 19.25 1.28
C LYS A 178 28.82 18.21 1.23
N PHE A 179 27.84 18.42 0.36
CA PHE A 179 26.88 17.38 0.01
C PHE A 179 27.62 16.26 -0.71
N ASP A 180 27.29 15.01 -0.39
CA ASP A 180 27.85 13.84 -1.04
C ASP A 180 27.21 13.66 -2.42
N THR A 181 27.96 13.98 -3.46
CA THR A 181 27.48 13.96 -4.86
C THR A 181 27.30 12.54 -5.40
N THR A 182 27.74 11.52 -4.66
CA THR A 182 27.53 10.11 -5.02
C THR A 182 26.24 9.54 -4.44
N MET A 183 25.53 10.29 -3.59
CA MET A 183 24.28 9.88 -2.97
C MET A 183 23.09 10.48 -3.72
N ILE A 184 22.18 9.63 -4.19
CA ILE A 184 20.90 10.03 -4.78
C ILE A 184 19.80 10.22 -3.72
N PHE A 185 20.09 9.86 -2.47
CA PHE A 185 19.18 9.89 -1.34
C PHE A 185 20.01 9.99 -0.04
N HIS A 186 19.50 10.65 1.00
CA HIS A 186 20.17 10.97 2.28
C HIS A 186 21.30 12.01 2.24
N GLU A 187 21.59 12.61 1.09
CA GLU A 187 22.60 13.67 0.96
C GLU A 187 22.31 14.84 1.91
N ASP A 188 21.05 15.24 2.04
CA ASP A 188 20.59 16.30 2.95
C ASP A 188 20.79 15.89 4.41
N GLN A 189 20.41 14.67 4.74
CA GLN A 189 20.49 14.12 6.09
C GLN A 189 21.96 14.01 6.55
N LYS A 190 22.84 13.53 5.66
CA LYS A 190 24.29 13.49 5.91
C LYS A 190 24.84 14.89 6.15
N PHE A 191 24.50 15.85 5.28
CA PHE A 191 24.94 17.24 5.41
C PHE A 191 24.49 17.86 6.75
N ILE A 192 23.22 17.66 7.15
CA ILE A 192 22.69 18.18 8.40
C ILE A 192 23.39 17.54 9.62
N LEU A 193 23.54 16.21 9.63
CA LEU A 193 24.21 15.50 10.71
C LEU A 193 25.67 15.93 10.85
N SER A 194 26.40 16.11 9.75
CA SER A 194 27.78 16.62 9.76
C SER A 194 27.88 18.01 10.38
N ASN A 195 26.95 18.91 10.07
CA ASN A 195 26.92 20.25 10.67
C ASN A 195 26.51 20.25 12.16
N LEU A 196 25.73 19.27 12.61
CA LEU A 196 25.31 19.14 14.02
C LEU A 196 26.38 18.47 14.90
N ALA A 197 27.28 17.68 14.32
CA ALA A 197 28.21 16.81 15.03
C ALA A 197 29.08 17.53 16.07
N GLU A 198 29.46 18.80 15.83
CA GLU A 198 30.36 19.54 16.71
C GLU A 198 29.69 20.06 18.00
N LYS A 199 28.42 20.49 17.93
CA LYS A 199 27.74 21.13 19.07
C LYS A 199 26.59 20.32 19.65
N GLY A 200 26.04 19.37 18.88
CA GLY A 200 24.82 18.63 19.26
C GLY A 200 23.61 19.55 19.49
N LYS A 201 23.65 20.79 19.01
CA LYS A 201 22.66 21.84 19.31
C LYS A 201 22.13 22.46 18.03
N ILE A 202 20.82 22.68 17.98
CA ILE A 202 20.14 23.34 16.87
C ILE A 202 19.37 24.56 17.35
N GLY A 203 19.43 25.64 16.57
CA GLY A 203 18.59 26.82 16.79
C GLY A 203 17.24 26.67 16.07
N PHE A 204 16.14 27.05 16.70
CA PHE A 204 14.85 27.19 16.02
C PHE A 204 14.44 28.66 15.96
N CYS A 205 14.20 29.17 14.76
CA CYS A 205 13.74 30.53 14.50
C CYS A 205 12.26 30.54 14.10
N LYS A 206 11.37 30.69 15.09
CA LYS A 206 9.90 30.64 14.88
C LYS A 206 9.33 31.72 13.94
N PRO A 207 9.84 32.97 13.91
CA PRO A 207 9.32 34.00 13.00
C PRO A 207 9.61 33.72 11.52
N ALA A 208 10.58 32.87 11.20
CA ALA A 208 10.89 32.49 9.83
C ALA A 208 10.02 31.30 9.39
N VAL A 209 9.59 31.32 8.12
CA VAL A 209 8.71 30.30 7.55
C VAL A 209 9.17 29.94 6.15
N TYR A 210 9.39 28.65 5.95
CA TYR A 210 9.60 27.95 4.68
C TYR A 210 8.25 27.44 4.17
N TYR A 211 7.93 27.70 2.91
CA TYR A 211 6.76 27.14 2.26
C TYR A 211 7.20 26.06 1.28
N TYR A 212 6.97 24.81 1.67
CA TYR A 212 7.17 23.63 0.84
C TYR A 212 5.99 23.45 -0.10
N TYR A 213 6.18 23.73 -1.38
CA TYR A 213 5.15 23.62 -2.40
C TYR A 213 5.06 22.19 -2.89
N LYS A 214 4.00 21.49 -2.47
CA LYS A 214 3.80 20.09 -2.84
C LYS A 214 2.94 19.99 -4.08
N ASN A 215 3.56 19.73 -5.23
CA ASN A 215 2.86 19.27 -6.41
C ASN A 215 2.34 17.84 -6.19
N LEU A 216 1.14 17.53 -6.68
CA LEU A 216 0.53 16.20 -6.59
C LEU A 216 1.23 15.16 -7.49
N ASN A 217 2.11 15.60 -8.40
CA ASN A 217 2.83 14.78 -9.40
C ASN A 217 4.35 14.71 -9.11
N GLY A 218 4.75 14.60 -7.83
CA GLY A 218 6.17 14.57 -7.44
C GLY A 218 6.88 13.25 -7.82
N ALA A 219 8.06 13.36 -8.44
CA ALA A 219 8.76 12.26 -9.12
C ALA A 219 9.69 11.37 -8.25
N THR A 220 9.85 11.62 -6.95
CA THR A 220 10.97 11.04 -6.15
C THR A 220 10.76 9.63 -5.60
N SER A 221 9.72 8.90 -6.01
CA SER A 221 9.30 7.65 -5.32
C SER A 221 10.05 6.38 -5.71
N THR A 222 10.64 6.30 -6.91
CA THR A 222 11.29 5.06 -7.40
C THR A 222 12.73 4.88 -6.91
N ARG A 223 13.48 5.99 -6.81
CA ARG A 223 14.92 5.95 -6.52
C ARG A 223 15.24 5.78 -5.03
N SER A 224 14.26 5.88 -4.14
CA SER A 224 14.41 5.59 -2.71
C SER A 224 14.37 4.08 -2.40
N HIS A 225 14.27 3.24 -3.41
CA HIS A 225 14.18 1.80 -3.24
C HIS A 225 15.53 1.18 -2.83
N PRO A 226 15.57 0.19 -1.89
CA PRO A 226 16.81 -0.48 -1.44
C PRO A 226 17.75 -0.92 -2.56
N TYR A 227 17.18 -1.38 -3.67
CA TYR A 227 17.92 -1.69 -4.91
C TYR A 227 18.93 -0.61 -5.31
N TYR A 228 18.58 0.68 -5.16
CA TYR A 228 19.46 1.78 -5.53
C TYR A 228 20.25 2.36 -4.35
N ILE A 229 19.72 2.28 -3.12
CA ILE A 229 20.23 3.09 -1.99
C ILE A 229 20.72 2.29 -0.79
N PHE A 230 20.57 0.97 -0.76
CA PHE A 230 20.86 0.17 0.45
C PHE A 230 22.30 0.36 0.92
N GLU A 231 23.28 0.16 0.03
CA GLU A 231 24.71 0.27 0.38
C GLU A 231 25.09 1.67 0.88
N LYS A 232 24.61 2.72 0.21
CA LYS A 232 24.88 4.11 0.60
C LYS A 232 24.19 4.47 1.92
N THR A 233 22.99 3.95 2.16
CA THR A 233 22.27 4.11 3.43
C THR A 233 23.04 3.46 4.57
N MET A 234 23.51 2.22 4.39
CA MET A 234 24.25 1.51 5.42
C MET A 234 25.58 2.22 5.70
N ALA A 235 26.34 2.59 4.65
CA ALA A 235 27.60 3.32 4.81
C ALA A 235 27.42 4.65 5.56
N LEU A 236 26.30 5.36 5.33
CA LEU A 236 25.94 6.56 6.09
C LEU A 236 25.82 6.24 7.58
N TRP A 237 24.94 5.30 7.94
CA TRP A 237 24.66 5.01 9.35
C TRP A 237 25.85 4.41 10.07
N GLU A 238 26.59 3.52 9.40
CA GLU A 238 27.83 2.95 9.92
C GLU A 238 28.86 4.03 10.26
N SER A 239 28.98 5.09 9.43
CA SER A 239 29.92 6.19 9.68
C SER A 239 29.58 7.04 10.92
N PHE A 240 28.30 7.12 11.28
CA PHE A 240 27.83 7.92 12.42
C PHE A 240 27.65 7.10 13.71
N ILE A 241 27.47 5.78 13.62
CA ILE A 241 27.11 4.92 14.75
C ILE A 241 28.26 3.97 15.14
N LEU A 242 28.89 3.31 14.16
CA LEU A 242 29.91 2.30 14.46
C LEU A 242 31.24 2.95 14.83
N ASN A 243 32.02 2.23 15.65
CA ASN A 243 33.34 2.66 16.14
C ASN A 243 33.33 4.03 16.85
N LYS A 244 32.20 4.38 17.49
CA LYS A 244 32.08 5.56 18.36
C LYS A 244 32.06 5.10 19.81
N GLU A 245 32.76 5.82 20.68
CA GLU A 245 32.65 5.63 22.13
C GLU A 245 31.25 6.00 22.64
N TYR A 246 30.65 7.01 22.02
CA TYR A 246 29.31 7.48 22.33
C TYR A 246 28.57 7.87 21.06
N VAL A 247 27.31 7.43 20.94
CA VAL A 247 26.41 7.81 19.84
C VAL A 247 25.37 8.80 20.39
N PRO A 248 25.38 10.07 19.96
CA PRO A 248 24.42 11.06 20.45
C PRO A 248 22.97 10.63 20.24
N LYS A 249 22.09 10.92 21.20
CA LYS A 249 20.68 10.51 21.20
C LYS A 249 19.94 10.95 19.94
N TYR A 250 20.27 12.12 19.40
CA TYR A 250 19.66 12.58 18.15
C TYR A 250 20.12 11.79 16.94
N VAL A 251 21.38 11.35 16.86
CA VAL A 251 21.86 10.47 15.77
C VAL A 251 21.09 9.17 15.80
N GLN A 252 20.90 8.60 16.99
CA GLN A 252 20.08 7.42 17.21
C GLN A 252 18.63 7.63 16.76
N ALA A 253 18.01 8.77 17.12
CA ALA A 253 16.67 9.12 16.69
C ALA A 253 16.54 9.34 15.17
N PHE A 254 17.55 9.91 14.52
CA PHE A 254 17.63 10.07 13.07
C PHE A 254 17.70 8.71 12.36
N PHE A 255 18.50 7.76 12.88
CA PHE A 255 18.54 6.39 12.39
C PHE A 255 17.21 5.67 12.58
N LEU A 256 16.63 5.76 13.78
CA LEU A 256 15.36 5.11 14.09
C LEU A 256 14.20 5.70 13.26
N HIS A 257 14.23 7.01 12.97
CA HIS A 257 13.32 7.62 12.01
C HIS A 257 13.46 6.95 10.64
N ASP A 258 14.69 6.83 10.13
CA ASP A 258 14.96 6.22 8.84
C ASP A 258 14.50 4.76 8.76
N PHE A 259 14.89 3.98 9.76
CA PHE A 259 14.46 2.60 9.95
C PHE A 259 12.93 2.48 9.94
N HIS A 260 12.25 3.31 10.74
CA HIS A 260 10.80 3.22 10.94
C HIS A 260 10.01 3.47 9.65
N TRP A 261 10.30 4.56 8.92
CA TRP A 261 9.54 4.85 7.71
C TRP A 261 9.85 3.85 6.60
N LYS A 262 11.10 3.36 6.49
CA LYS A 262 11.48 2.30 5.54
C LYS A 262 10.81 0.96 5.85
N LEU A 263 10.70 0.57 7.12
CA LEU A 263 9.96 -0.62 7.53
C LEU A 263 8.49 -0.55 7.10
N LYS A 264 7.85 0.60 7.30
CA LYS A 264 6.43 0.80 6.91
C LYS A 264 6.24 0.84 5.40
N ALA A 265 7.20 1.37 4.67
CA ALA A 265 7.17 1.51 3.22
C ALA A 265 7.61 0.25 2.47
N ASP A 266 8.11 -0.78 3.15
CA ASP A 266 8.72 -1.98 2.57
C ASP A 266 10.02 -1.70 1.80
N LEU A 267 10.81 -0.78 2.35
CA LEU A 267 12.06 -0.26 1.81
C LEU A 267 13.23 -0.46 2.78
N LEU A 268 13.08 -1.32 3.78
CA LEU A 268 14.14 -1.60 4.75
C LEU A 268 15.08 -2.69 4.26
N TRP A 269 14.52 -3.79 3.75
CA TRP A 269 15.28 -4.99 3.39
C TRP A 269 15.57 -5.06 1.88
N PRO A 270 16.81 -5.41 1.48
CA PRO A 270 17.18 -5.56 0.08
C PRO A 270 16.81 -6.97 -0.41
N TYR A 271 15.52 -7.25 -0.58
CA TYR A 271 15.01 -8.60 -0.92
C TYR A 271 15.47 -9.19 -2.28
N HIS A 272 16.19 -8.42 -3.10
CA HIS A 272 16.83 -8.90 -4.32
C HIS A 272 18.19 -9.56 -4.04
N TYR A 273 18.78 -9.31 -2.87
CA TYR A 273 19.96 -10.05 -2.41
C TYR A 273 19.55 -11.50 -2.12
N LYS A 274 20.40 -12.44 -2.53
CA LYS A 274 20.16 -13.87 -2.34
C LYS A 274 21.03 -14.39 -1.19
N ASP A 275 20.48 -15.36 -0.45
CA ASP A 275 21.19 -16.17 0.54
C ASP A 275 22.11 -15.39 1.51
N GLU A 276 23.42 -15.50 1.32
CA GLU A 276 24.46 -14.92 2.19
C GLU A 276 24.45 -13.38 2.14
N ASP A 277 24.20 -12.77 0.99
CA ASP A 277 24.21 -11.31 0.84
C ASP A 277 23.04 -10.67 1.58
N PHE A 278 21.86 -11.32 1.56
CA PHE A 278 20.73 -10.89 2.37
C PHE A 278 21.04 -11.02 3.86
N SER A 279 21.70 -12.11 4.26
CA SER A 279 22.08 -12.34 5.66
C SER A 279 23.06 -11.28 6.15
N LYS A 280 24.08 -10.93 5.36
CA LYS A 280 25.00 -9.82 5.63
C LYS A 280 24.28 -8.48 5.74
N ALA A 281 23.36 -8.19 4.82
CA ALA A 281 22.55 -6.98 4.86
C ALA A 281 21.68 -6.90 6.12
N PHE A 282 21.09 -8.04 6.53
CA PHE A 282 20.32 -8.16 7.75
C PHE A 282 21.17 -7.87 8.99
N ASP A 283 22.34 -8.51 9.09
CA ASP A 283 23.26 -8.37 10.21
C ASP A 283 23.79 -6.94 10.37
N ARG A 284 24.03 -6.22 9.25
CA ARG A 284 24.44 -4.81 9.29
C ARG A 284 23.39 -3.92 9.98
N ILE A 285 22.12 -4.07 9.62
CA ILE A 285 21.02 -3.33 10.25
C ILE A 285 20.90 -3.70 11.73
N VAL A 286 20.94 -4.99 12.06
CA VAL A 286 20.87 -5.48 13.44
C VAL A 286 22.04 -4.95 14.27
N ASN A 287 23.25 -4.93 13.71
CA ASN A 287 24.44 -4.39 14.37
C ASN A 287 24.27 -2.89 14.69
N LEU A 288 23.71 -2.10 13.77
CA LEU A 288 23.39 -0.69 14.04
C LEU A 288 22.36 -0.55 15.17
N LEU A 289 21.31 -1.37 15.18
CA LEU A 289 20.29 -1.36 16.25
C LEU A 289 20.86 -1.67 17.64
N ARG A 290 21.91 -2.49 17.75
CA ARG A 290 22.57 -2.80 19.03
C ARG A 290 23.20 -1.58 19.70
N HIS A 291 23.50 -0.53 18.92
CA HIS A 291 24.08 0.73 19.42
C HIS A 291 23.02 1.81 19.70
N ILE A 292 21.74 1.48 19.59
CA ILE A 292 20.62 2.39 19.87
C ILE A 292 20.12 2.12 21.28
N ASP A 293 20.01 3.16 22.10
CA ASP A 293 19.57 3.04 23.48
C ASP A 293 18.07 2.68 23.56
N ASP A 294 17.71 1.90 24.58
CA ASP A 294 16.36 1.37 24.72
C ASP A 294 15.33 2.48 24.98
N ASP A 295 15.71 3.52 25.71
CA ASP A 295 14.85 4.68 25.97
C ASP A 295 14.52 5.47 24.70
N VAL A 296 15.44 5.51 23.72
CA VAL A 296 15.19 6.12 22.41
C VAL A 296 14.13 5.33 21.65
N ILE A 297 14.22 4.00 21.65
CA ILE A 297 13.24 3.11 20.99
C ILE A 297 11.88 3.19 21.68
N ILE A 298 11.85 3.13 23.01
CA ILE A 298 10.62 3.17 23.81
C ILE A 298 9.87 4.48 23.61
N ASN A 299 10.58 5.60 23.56
CA ASN A 299 9.97 6.93 23.51
C ASN A 299 9.79 7.46 22.07
N PHE A 300 10.24 6.73 21.04
CA PHE A 300 10.18 7.21 19.67
C PHE A 300 8.75 7.56 19.23
N PRO A 301 8.50 8.78 18.73
CA PRO A 301 7.17 9.24 18.36
C PRO A 301 6.65 8.52 17.12
N GLY A 302 5.43 7.98 17.21
CA GLY A 302 4.77 7.32 16.07
C GLY A 302 5.15 5.86 15.86
N LEU A 303 6.14 5.32 16.59
CA LEU A 303 6.46 3.90 16.58
C LEU A 303 5.39 3.12 17.34
N ALA A 304 4.64 2.28 16.63
CA ALA A 304 3.59 1.47 17.22
C ALA A 304 4.17 0.39 18.14
N TYR A 305 3.41 0.02 19.16
CA TYR A 305 3.82 -0.97 20.15
C TYR A 305 4.34 -2.30 19.56
N PRO A 306 3.69 -2.89 18.53
CA PRO A 306 4.21 -4.11 17.89
C PRO A 306 5.52 -3.90 17.12
N HIS A 307 5.80 -2.70 16.60
CA HIS A 307 7.08 -2.40 15.95
C HIS A 307 8.21 -2.21 16.96
N LYS A 308 7.92 -1.72 18.17
CA LYS A 308 8.91 -1.67 19.27
C LYS A 308 9.36 -3.08 19.63
N ALA A 309 8.41 -3.98 19.84
CA ALA A 309 8.68 -5.39 20.13
C ALA A 309 9.51 -6.06 19.03
N TYR A 310 9.20 -5.79 17.77
CA TYR A 310 9.98 -6.27 16.63
C TYR A 310 11.43 -5.74 16.64
N ILE A 311 11.64 -4.45 16.91
CA ILE A 311 12.98 -3.88 17.02
C ILE A 311 13.77 -4.52 18.16
N PHE A 312 13.15 -4.72 19.33
CA PHE A 312 13.80 -5.41 20.44
C PHE A 312 14.14 -6.86 20.11
N GLN A 313 13.24 -7.56 19.42
CA GLN A 313 13.52 -8.91 18.91
C GLN A 313 14.74 -8.94 17.99
N LEU A 314 14.87 -7.96 17.07
CA LEU A 314 16.06 -7.84 16.23
C LEU A 314 17.33 -7.54 17.05
N LYS A 315 17.22 -6.64 18.03
CA LYS A 315 18.36 -6.16 18.82
C LYS A 315 18.92 -7.25 19.75
N TYR A 316 18.04 -7.93 20.48
CA TYR A 316 18.39 -8.82 21.59
C TYR A 316 18.17 -10.31 21.29
N GLY A 317 17.37 -10.65 20.28
CA GLY A 317 17.08 -12.04 19.92
C GLY A 317 16.54 -12.85 21.10
N ASP A 318 17.18 -13.99 21.35
CA ASP A 318 16.76 -14.96 22.38
C ASP A 318 17.02 -14.51 23.82
N LYS A 319 17.65 -13.35 24.04
CA LYS A 319 17.85 -12.78 25.38
C LYS A 319 16.57 -12.21 26.00
N ILE A 320 15.53 -11.99 25.19
CA ILE A 320 14.26 -11.45 25.67
C ILE A 320 13.51 -12.54 26.42
N THR A 321 13.14 -12.25 27.65
CA THR A 321 12.26 -13.09 28.46
C THR A 321 10.94 -12.38 28.74
N LEU A 322 9.90 -13.17 28.95
CA LEU A 322 8.59 -12.70 29.38
C LEU A 322 8.49 -12.85 30.89
N ASN A 323 8.20 -11.75 31.58
CA ASN A 323 7.98 -11.75 33.01
C ASN A 323 6.56 -11.29 33.36
N GLU A 324 6.03 -11.86 34.44
CA GLU A 324 4.66 -11.66 34.84
C GLU A 324 4.53 -10.57 35.91
N LYS A 325 3.53 -9.69 35.78
CA LYS A 325 3.18 -8.71 36.83
C LYS A 325 1.68 -8.57 36.94
N GLU A 326 1.07 -9.02 38.04
CA GLU A 326 -0.38 -8.96 38.36
C GLU A 326 -1.35 -8.96 37.15
N ASP A 327 -1.64 -7.80 36.54
CA ASP A 327 -2.59 -7.59 35.44
C ASP A 327 -1.94 -7.36 34.05
N MET A 328 -0.63 -7.49 33.95
CA MET A 328 0.20 -7.22 32.77
C MET A 328 1.33 -8.24 32.62
N TYR A 329 2.03 -8.18 31.49
CA TYR A 329 3.29 -8.87 31.28
C TYR A 329 4.35 -7.89 30.81
N THR A 330 5.61 -8.19 31.10
CA THR A 330 6.75 -7.37 30.72
C THR A 330 7.69 -8.14 29.82
N PHE A 331 8.32 -7.43 28.90
CA PHE A 331 9.52 -7.92 28.23
C PHE A 331 10.71 -7.45 29.00
N ASP A 332 11.55 -8.40 29.39
CA ASP A 332 12.74 -8.15 30.16
C ASP A 332 13.96 -8.65 29.36
N VAL A 333 15.10 -8.00 29.56
CA VAL A 333 16.39 -8.44 29.02
C VAL A 333 17.39 -8.43 30.16
N ASP A 334 18.04 -9.57 30.37
CA ASP A 334 19.01 -9.77 31.45
C ASP A 334 18.47 -9.39 32.86
N GLY A 335 17.16 -9.52 33.06
CA GLY A 335 16.46 -9.22 34.32
C GLY A 335 15.98 -7.78 34.48
N GLU A 336 16.21 -6.90 33.49
CA GLU A 336 15.70 -5.53 33.48
C GLU A 336 14.45 -5.38 32.60
N GLU A 337 13.45 -4.65 33.11
CA GLU A 337 12.18 -4.41 32.43
C GLU A 337 12.35 -3.42 31.26
N LEU A 338 12.06 -3.86 30.02
CA LEU A 338 12.07 -3.02 28.82
C LEU A 338 10.70 -2.43 28.49
N LEU A 339 9.66 -3.26 28.50
CA LEU A 339 8.35 -2.92 27.94
C LEU A 339 7.22 -3.52 28.77
N LYS A 340 6.31 -2.65 29.24
CA LYS A 340 5.06 -3.06 29.88
C LYS A 340 3.98 -3.28 28.83
N CYS A 341 3.36 -4.45 28.87
CA CYS A 341 2.37 -4.87 27.89
C CYS A 341 0.98 -4.88 28.52
N PRO A 342 0.03 -4.11 27.96
CA PRO A 342 -1.34 -4.11 28.47
C PRO A 342 -2.07 -5.40 28.07
N ASN A 343 -3.31 -5.52 28.56
CA ASN A 343 -4.32 -6.53 28.24
C ASN A 343 -4.33 -7.01 26.77
N ILE A 344 -4.70 -8.27 26.58
CA ILE A 344 -4.72 -8.93 25.27
C ILE A 344 -5.84 -8.36 24.39
N GLU A 345 -5.47 -7.77 23.25
CA GLU A 345 -6.40 -7.25 22.26
C GLU A 345 -6.87 -8.38 21.33
N VAL A 346 -8.19 -8.53 21.18
CA VAL A 346 -8.80 -9.37 20.14
C VAL A 346 -9.49 -8.46 19.12
N PHE A 347 -8.88 -8.32 17.96
CA PHE A 347 -9.44 -7.62 16.82
C PHE A 347 -10.37 -8.53 16.06
N MET A 348 -11.64 -8.16 15.90
CA MET A 348 -12.63 -8.97 15.18
C MET A 348 -12.91 -8.35 13.81
N PRO A 349 -12.16 -8.72 12.75
CA PRO A 349 -12.44 -8.25 11.40
C PRO A 349 -13.85 -8.65 10.95
N ARG A 350 -14.37 -9.79 11.45
CA ARG A 350 -15.70 -10.30 11.12
C ARG A 350 -16.49 -10.67 12.35
N PHE A 351 -17.72 -10.17 12.39
CA PHE A 351 -18.75 -10.55 13.34
C PHE A 351 -20.07 -10.51 12.57
N ASN A 352 -20.55 -11.67 12.14
CA ASN A 352 -21.77 -11.79 11.34
C ASN A 352 -22.73 -12.79 11.98
N VAL A 353 -24.01 -12.52 11.90
CA VAL A 353 -25.08 -13.44 12.26
C VAL A 353 -25.98 -13.58 11.04
N ASN A 354 -26.04 -14.78 10.48
CA ASN A 354 -26.86 -15.08 9.32
C ASN A 354 -27.62 -16.40 9.55
N HIS A 355 -28.93 -16.39 9.34
CA HIS A 355 -29.83 -17.51 9.58
C HIS A 355 -29.63 -18.18 10.96
N GLY A 356 -29.45 -17.36 12.01
CA GLY A 356 -29.22 -17.86 13.38
C GLY A 356 -27.85 -18.50 13.63
N ILE A 357 -26.91 -18.46 12.67
CA ILE A 357 -25.52 -18.90 12.83
C ILE A 357 -24.63 -17.67 13.03
N LEU A 358 -23.88 -17.66 14.14
CA LEU A 358 -22.84 -16.66 14.41
C LEU A 358 -21.52 -17.13 13.80
N THR A 359 -20.91 -16.27 13.00
CA THR A 359 -19.53 -16.40 12.52
C THR A 359 -18.68 -15.27 13.07
N ILE A 360 -17.63 -15.62 13.83
CA ILE A 360 -16.59 -14.69 14.28
C ILE A 360 -15.27 -15.11 13.65
N VAL A 361 -14.60 -14.17 12.99
CA VAL A 361 -13.17 -14.26 12.69
C VAL A 361 -12.49 -13.27 13.62
N GLY A 362 -11.62 -13.76 14.50
CA GLY A 362 -10.93 -12.96 15.50
C GLY A 362 -9.42 -13.11 15.39
N VAL A 363 -8.69 -12.03 15.64
CA VAL A 363 -7.22 -11.99 15.65
C VAL A 363 -6.75 -11.52 17.01
N VAL A 364 -5.98 -12.37 17.68
CA VAL A 364 -5.33 -12.11 18.96
C VAL A 364 -4.05 -11.33 18.70
N LYS A 365 -4.09 -10.02 18.93
CA LYS A 365 -2.98 -9.10 18.71
C LYS A 365 -2.11 -9.02 19.96
N CYS A 366 -1.55 -10.16 20.34
CA CYS A 366 -0.63 -10.30 21.46
C CYS A 366 0.81 -10.39 20.93
N ILE A 367 1.70 -9.53 21.42
CA ILE A 367 3.10 -9.53 20.96
C ILE A 367 3.94 -10.61 21.65
N ALA A 368 3.47 -11.18 22.76
CA ALA A 368 4.11 -12.32 23.40
C ALA A 368 4.22 -13.54 22.45
N PHE A 369 3.34 -13.65 21.43
CA PHE A 369 3.47 -14.68 20.38
C PHE A 369 4.81 -14.65 19.63
N ASN A 370 5.54 -13.54 19.67
CA ASN A 370 6.86 -13.46 19.04
C ASN A 370 7.90 -14.32 19.78
N PHE A 371 7.65 -14.65 21.06
CA PHE A 371 8.62 -15.23 21.99
C PHE A 371 8.13 -16.53 22.64
N THR A 372 6.81 -16.75 22.75
CA THR A 372 6.21 -17.98 23.27
C THR A 372 4.95 -18.38 22.49
N ASP A 373 4.66 -19.68 22.44
CA ASP A 373 3.40 -20.23 21.94
C ASP A 373 2.41 -20.59 23.08
N ASP A 374 2.75 -20.33 24.36
CA ASP A 374 1.95 -20.71 25.54
C ASP A 374 0.70 -19.84 25.78
N ILE A 375 0.41 -18.91 24.87
CA ILE A 375 -0.76 -18.04 24.96
C ILE A 375 -1.98 -18.78 24.43
N LYS A 376 -2.96 -18.96 25.31
CA LYS A 376 -4.23 -19.63 25.00
C LYS A 376 -5.37 -18.64 25.09
N VAL A 377 -6.33 -18.77 24.19
CA VAL A 377 -7.60 -18.03 24.25
C VAL A 377 -8.74 -19.03 24.28
N ALA A 378 -9.68 -18.84 25.20
CA ALA A 378 -10.85 -19.69 25.34
C ALA A 378 -12.13 -18.85 25.27
N ALA A 379 -13.18 -19.46 24.71
CA ALA A 379 -14.53 -18.94 24.72
C ALA A 379 -15.41 -19.78 25.65
N GLU A 380 -16.03 -19.13 26.64
CA GLU A 380 -17.05 -19.73 27.49
C GLU A 380 -18.44 -19.32 26.97
N TYR A 381 -19.19 -20.32 26.50
CA TYR A 381 -20.55 -20.19 26.00
C TYR A 381 -21.52 -20.46 27.15
N LYS A 382 -22.36 -19.48 27.50
CA LYS A 382 -23.40 -19.64 28.54
C LYS A 382 -24.76 -19.70 27.88
N PHE A 383 -25.55 -20.71 28.23
CA PHE A 383 -26.85 -20.99 27.66
C PHE A 383 -27.98 -20.53 28.60
N LYS A 384 -29.18 -20.34 28.06
CA LYS A 384 -30.34 -19.86 28.84
C LYS A 384 -30.81 -20.83 29.92
N ASN A 385 -30.55 -22.13 29.77
CA ASN A 385 -30.84 -23.17 30.76
C ASN A 385 -29.89 -23.13 31.97
N GLY A 386 -28.89 -22.24 31.97
CA GLY A 386 -27.88 -22.12 33.02
C GLY A 386 -26.61 -22.94 32.77
N GLU A 387 -26.57 -23.78 31.74
CA GLU A 387 -25.38 -24.54 31.36
C GLU A 387 -24.30 -23.61 30.78
N SER A 388 -23.04 -24.00 30.97
CA SER A 388 -21.89 -23.33 30.38
C SER A 388 -20.90 -24.33 29.81
N LYS A 389 -20.43 -24.08 28.59
CA LYS A 389 -19.38 -24.87 27.95
C LYS A 389 -18.18 -23.97 27.67
N LYS A 390 -17.00 -24.34 28.14
CA LYS A 390 -15.74 -23.65 27.82
C LYS A 390 -15.00 -24.43 26.74
N GLU A 391 -14.45 -23.70 25.77
CA GLU A 391 -13.71 -24.26 24.64
C GLU A 391 -12.44 -23.44 24.44
N GLU A 392 -11.30 -24.12 24.40
CA GLU A 392 -10.03 -23.52 23.96
C GLU A 392 -10.11 -23.33 22.44
N LEU A 393 -9.81 -22.11 21.97
CA LEU A 393 -9.89 -21.77 20.56
C LEU A 393 -8.63 -22.24 19.86
N GLU A 394 -8.79 -22.89 18.71
CA GLU A 394 -7.67 -23.23 17.84
C GLU A 394 -7.08 -21.94 17.26
N LEU A 395 -5.81 -21.68 17.56
CA LEU A 395 -5.09 -20.49 17.13
C LEU A 395 -4.19 -20.83 15.93
N ARG A 396 -4.35 -20.08 14.83
CA ARG A 396 -3.56 -20.23 13.59
C ARG A 396 -2.84 -18.95 13.25
N GLU A 397 -1.84 -19.00 12.36
CA GLU A 397 -1.16 -17.77 11.94
C GLU A 397 -2.10 -16.77 11.27
N SER A 398 -1.95 -15.49 11.63
CA SER A 398 -2.69 -14.39 11.03
C SER A 398 -1.82 -13.60 10.05
N SER A 399 -2.44 -13.15 8.96
CA SER A 399 -1.81 -12.23 8.01
C SER A 399 -1.62 -10.83 8.62
N LEU A 400 -2.37 -10.48 9.67
CA LEU A 400 -2.22 -9.21 10.41
C LEU A 400 -0.90 -9.14 11.21
N GLY A 401 -0.13 -10.22 11.28
CA GLY A 401 1.26 -10.20 11.72
C GLY A 401 2.15 -9.28 10.84
N ILE A 402 1.75 -9.05 9.58
CA ILE A 402 2.23 -7.97 8.72
C ILE A 402 1.50 -6.67 9.14
N PHE A 403 1.91 -6.13 10.28
CA PHE A 403 1.21 -5.04 10.97
C PHE A 403 1.75 -3.68 10.56
N ALA A 404 0.95 -2.88 9.86
CA ALA A 404 1.29 -1.51 9.45
C ALA A 404 2.65 -1.38 8.70
N SER A 405 3.07 -2.46 8.04
CA SER A 405 4.26 -2.66 7.22
C SER A 405 3.89 -3.60 6.06
N LYS A 406 4.84 -3.95 5.18
CA LYS A 406 4.70 -5.14 4.31
C LYS A 406 5.62 -6.30 4.71
N THR A 407 6.57 -6.07 5.62
CA THR A 407 7.33 -7.12 6.30
C THR A 407 6.52 -7.68 7.48
N ARG A 408 6.58 -9.00 7.71
CA ARG A 408 6.02 -9.60 8.92
C ARG A 408 6.86 -9.19 10.14
N THR A 409 6.23 -8.45 11.06
CA THR A 409 6.88 -7.96 12.28
C THR A 409 6.33 -8.65 13.54
N ASN A 410 5.26 -9.42 13.41
CA ASN A 410 4.61 -10.10 14.53
C ASN A 410 4.08 -11.48 14.13
N LYS A 411 3.96 -12.36 15.13
CA LYS A 411 3.36 -13.70 15.03
C LYS A 411 1.92 -13.73 15.57
N PHE A 412 1.13 -12.68 15.31
CA PHE A 412 -0.28 -12.65 15.72
C PHE A 412 -1.01 -13.91 15.24
N LYS A 413 -1.96 -14.37 16.06
CA LYS A 413 -2.74 -15.57 15.77
C LYS A 413 -4.22 -15.22 15.57
N MET A 414 -4.91 -16.00 14.76
CA MET A 414 -6.35 -15.87 14.54
C MET A 414 -7.10 -17.12 14.93
N PHE A 415 -8.41 -16.97 15.13
CA PHE A 415 -9.35 -18.05 15.39
C PHE A 415 -10.66 -17.80 14.64
N ILE A 416 -11.43 -18.88 14.45
CA ILE A 416 -12.75 -18.83 13.84
C ILE A 416 -13.75 -19.53 14.76
N ILE A 417 -14.91 -18.90 14.98
CA ILE A 417 -16.03 -19.49 15.71
C ILE A 417 -17.23 -19.50 14.76
N LYS A 418 -17.80 -20.68 14.51
CA LYS A 418 -19.09 -20.86 13.83
C LYS A 418 -20.04 -21.61 14.75
N ARG A 419 -21.15 -20.99 15.18
CA ARG A 419 -22.09 -21.63 16.13
C ARG A 419 -23.52 -21.08 16.05
N PRO A 420 -24.56 -21.93 16.22
CA PRO A 420 -25.93 -21.47 16.39
C PRO A 420 -26.12 -20.57 17.63
N ILE A 421 -26.96 -19.52 17.51
CA ILE A 421 -27.22 -18.56 18.60
C ILE A 421 -28.56 -18.78 19.34
N GLY A 422 -29.33 -19.81 19.00
CA GLY A 422 -30.70 -20.03 19.49
C GLY A 422 -30.85 -19.85 21.01
N ASP A 423 -30.14 -20.68 21.77
CA ASP A 423 -30.17 -20.72 23.24
C ASP A 423 -28.98 -20.06 23.92
N LEU A 424 -28.12 -19.42 23.12
CA LEU A 424 -26.96 -18.71 23.62
C LEU A 424 -27.39 -17.44 24.37
N ASN A 425 -26.84 -17.22 25.56
CA ASN A 425 -27.06 -16.04 26.39
C ASN A 425 -25.83 -15.13 26.44
N ASP A 426 -24.64 -15.72 26.62
CA ASP A 426 -23.37 -14.99 26.62
C ASP A 426 -22.26 -15.80 25.93
N ILE A 427 -21.30 -15.09 25.35
CA ILE A 427 -19.94 -15.60 25.08
C ILE A 427 -18.98 -14.75 25.90
N VAL A 428 -18.12 -15.39 26.69
CA VAL A 428 -17.07 -14.73 27.47
C VAL A 428 -15.72 -15.21 26.98
N PHE A 429 -14.85 -14.28 26.58
CA PHE A 429 -13.49 -14.60 26.16
C PHE A 429 -12.54 -14.44 27.34
N THR A 430 -11.65 -15.41 27.50
CA THR A 430 -10.57 -15.39 28.49
C THR A 430 -9.27 -15.74 27.80
N ALA A 431 -8.18 -15.08 28.15
CA ALA A 431 -6.85 -15.42 27.66
C ALA A 431 -5.96 -15.81 28.84
N THR A 432 -5.09 -16.80 28.62
CA THR A 432 -4.08 -17.20 29.58
C THR A 432 -2.70 -17.21 28.95
N LEU A 433 -1.71 -16.76 29.71
CA LEU A 433 -0.28 -16.90 29.42
C LEU A 433 0.33 -17.52 30.68
N ASP A 434 1.06 -18.63 30.53
CA ASP A 434 1.66 -19.41 31.62
C ASP A 434 0.69 -19.77 32.76
N GLY A 435 -0.58 -19.98 32.41
CA GLY A 435 -1.65 -20.33 33.36
C GLY A 435 -2.28 -19.14 34.10
N LYS A 436 -1.76 -17.92 33.98
CA LYS A 436 -2.37 -16.70 34.52
C LYS A 436 -3.38 -16.08 33.58
N PHE A 437 -4.44 -15.49 34.13
CA PHE A 437 -5.54 -14.90 33.36
C PHE A 437 -5.27 -13.44 33.02
N TYR A 438 -5.53 -13.08 31.77
CA TYR A 438 -5.42 -11.72 31.26
C TYR A 438 -6.77 -11.23 30.73
N ASP A 439 -7.02 -9.94 30.93
CA ASP A 439 -8.20 -9.27 30.41
C ASP A 439 -8.18 -9.27 28.87
N VAL A 440 -9.32 -9.59 28.26
CA VAL A 440 -9.50 -9.54 26.81
C VAL A 440 -10.30 -8.30 26.43
N ASN A 441 -9.74 -7.51 25.51
CA ASN A 441 -10.38 -6.30 24.99
C ASN A 441 -10.68 -6.44 23.50
N PHE A 442 -11.92 -6.15 23.11
CA PHE A 442 -12.32 -6.21 21.70
C PHE A 442 -12.09 -4.90 20.94
N THR A 443 -11.57 -5.03 19.73
CA THR A 443 -11.50 -3.96 18.73
C THR A 443 -12.15 -4.42 17.43
N PHE A 444 -12.67 -3.47 16.66
CA PHE A 444 -13.51 -3.76 15.49
C PHE A 444 -13.17 -2.80 14.33
N PRO A 445 -13.19 -3.26 13.08
CA PRO A 445 -13.08 -2.39 11.92
C PRO A 445 -14.36 -1.55 11.74
N GLN A 446 -14.32 -0.57 10.85
CA GLN A 446 -15.50 0.26 10.57
C GLN A 446 -16.64 -0.51 9.90
N THR A 447 -16.33 -1.66 9.31
CA THR A 447 -17.27 -2.55 8.61
C THR A 447 -18.05 -3.49 9.55
N CYS A 448 -17.63 -3.60 10.81
CA CYS A 448 -18.29 -4.44 11.79
C CYS A 448 -19.56 -3.76 12.36
N PRO A 449 -20.61 -4.52 12.70
CA PRO A 449 -21.80 -3.98 13.38
C PRO A 449 -21.46 -3.20 14.66
N PHE A 450 -20.46 -3.66 15.42
CA PHE A 450 -19.91 -2.94 16.56
C PHE A 450 -18.93 -1.88 16.09
N ASN A 451 -19.16 -0.63 16.48
CA ASN A 451 -18.43 0.49 15.89
C ASN A 451 -18.27 1.66 16.86
N LYS A 452 -17.03 1.91 17.29
CA LYS A 452 -16.69 3.01 18.22
C LYS A 452 -16.95 4.39 17.60
N ALA A 453 -16.61 4.58 16.32
CA ALA A 453 -16.81 5.86 15.62
C ALA A 453 -18.30 6.20 15.43
N ALA A 454 -19.16 5.20 15.26
CA ALA A 454 -20.62 5.35 15.25
C ALA A 454 -21.26 5.26 16.65
N ARG A 455 -20.46 5.16 17.72
CA ARG A 455 -20.91 4.96 19.11
C ARG A 455 -21.96 3.84 19.21
N ARG A 456 -21.64 2.68 18.63
CA ARG A 456 -22.51 1.50 18.58
C ARG A 456 -21.83 0.31 19.27
N SER A 457 -22.29 -0.02 20.47
CA SER A 457 -21.87 -1.22 21.22
C SER A 457 -22.93 -2.33 21.24
N SER A 458 -24.06 -2.09 20.59
CA SER A 458 -25.16 -3.03 20.47
C SER A 458 -25.98 -2.76 19.22
N TYR A 459 -26.62 -3.79 18.69
CA TYR A 459 -27.49 -3.71 17.52
C TYR A 459 -28.55 -4.82 17.57
N ILE A 460 -29.52 -4.74 16.66
CA ILE A 460 -30.55 -5.76 16.48
C ILE A 460 -30.19 -6.54 15.22
N CYS A 461 -30.20 -7.86 15.32
CA CYS A 461 -30.04 -8.77 14.20
C CYS A 461 -31.12 -9.84 14.33
N GLU A 462 -31.90 -10.06 13.27
CA GLU A 462 -33.05 -10.97 13.29
C GLU A 462 -33.99 -10.64 14.47
N ASP A 463 -34.21 -11.58 15.39
CA ASP A 463 -35.01 -11.39 16.60
C ASP A 463 -34.17 -11.07 17.85
N LYS A 464 -32.84 -10.94 17.71
CA LYS A 464 -31.89 -10.78 18.83
C LYS A 464 -31.42 -9.34 18.98
N PHE A 465 -31.24 -8.92 20.23
CA PHE A 465 -30.45 -7.77 20.63
C PHE A 465 -29.08 -8.24 21.11
N ILE A 466 -28.03 -7.88 20.35
CA ILE A 466 -26.66 -8.30 20.59
C ILE A 466 -25.87 -7.11 21.14
N LYS A 467 -25.13 -7.32 22.24
CA LYS A 467 -24.35 -6.26 22.89
C LYS A 467 -23.01 -6.78 23.35
N TYR A 468 -21.93 -6.04 23.09
CA TYR A 468 -20.62 -6.34 23.67
C TYR A 468 -20.28 -5.39 24.83
N ARG A 469 -19.47 -5.87 25.77
CA ARG A 469 -18.81 -5.08 26.82
C ARG A 469 -17.55 -5.82 27.29
N LYS A 470 -16.38 -5.17 27.19
CA LYS A 470 -15.08 -5.78 27.49
C LYS A 470 -14.92 -7.11 26.73
N SER A 471 -14.69 -8.21 27.45
CA SER A 471 -14.52 -9.58 26.94
C SER A 471 -15.82 -10.36 26.71
N ARG A 472 -16.99 -9.73 26.88
CA ARG A 472 -18.28 -10.42 26.85
C ARG A 472 -19.19 -9.92 25.73
N ILE A 473 -19.82 -10.86 25.04
CA ILE A 473 -20.89 -10.62 24.07
C ILE A 473 -22.18 -11.25 24.63
N LYS A 474 -23.25 -10.47 24.71
CA LYS A 474 -24.57 -10.88 25.22
C LYS A 474 -25.57 -10.98 24.09
N PHE A 475 -26.42 -12.01 24.18
CA PHE A 475 -27.53 -12.27 23.28
C PHE A 475 -28.82 -12.21 24.07
N ARG A 476 -29.77 -11.36 23.67
CA ARG A 476 -31.08 -11.23 24.31
C ARG A 476 -32.17 -11.22 23.25
N LYS A 477 -33.39 -11.60 23.60
CA LYS A 477 -34.54 -11.38 22.72
C LYS A 477 -34.75 -9.88 22.57
N SER A 478 -34.89 -9.41 21.33
CA SER A 478 -35.25 -8.02 21.05
C SER A 478 -36.67 -7.74 21.56
N ASN A 479 -36.95 -6.46 21.88
CA ASN A 479 -38.25 -6.03 22.37
C ASN A 479 -38.58 -4.65 21.77
N ILE A 480 -39.79 -4.16 22.02
CA ILE A 480 -40.27 -2.91 21.42
C ILE A 480 -39.42 -1.69 21.79
N PHE A 481 -38.85 -1.66 23.00
CA PHE A 481 -37.96 -0.57 23.43
C PHE A 481 -36.66 -0.55 22.62
N HIS A 482 -36.08 -1.72 22.32
CA HIS A 482 -34.88 -1.78 21.47
C HIS A 482 -35.17 -1.26 20.06
N ILE A 483 -36.33 -1.62 19.49
CA ILE A 483 -36.76 -1.16 18.16
C ILE A 483 -36.99 0.35 18.16
N LEU A 484 -37.68 0.88 19.17
CA LEU A 484 -37.93 2.31 19.30
C LEU A 484 -36.62 3.10 19.44
N ALA A 485 -35.69 2.61 20.27
CA ALA A 485 -34.37 3.22 20.42
C ALA A 485 -33.58 3.23 19.10
N TYR A 486 -33.66 2.16 18.31
CA TYR A 486 -33.07 2.09 16.98
C TYR A 486 -33.64 3.15 16.02
N ILE A 487 -34.98 3.30 16.00
CA ILE A 487 -35.67 4.29 15.17
C ILE A 487 -35.23 5.70 15.57
N ILE A 488 -35.30 6.04 16.86
CA ILE A 488 -34.90 7.35 17.39
C ILE A 488 -33.44 7.65 17.02
N LYS A 489 -32.53 6.69 17.23
CA LYS A 489 -31.10 6.87 16.88
C LYS A 489 -30.91 7.10 15.38
N THR A 490 -31.68 6.42 14.53
CA THR A 490 -31.60 6.60 13.07
C THR A 490 -32.13 7.97 12.64
N VAL A 491 -33.23 8.44 13.23
CA VAL A 491 -33.75 9.80 12.99
C VAL A 491 -32.75 10.87 13.42
N LEU A 492 -32.12 10.72 14.59
CA LEU A 492 -31.07 11.63 15.07
C LEU A 492 -29.79 11.60 14.20
N LEU A 493 -29.56 10.51 13.45
CA LEU A 493 -28.45 10.40 12.50
C LEU A 493 -28.76 11.05 11.15
N ALA A 494 -30.04 11.30 10.81
CA ALA A 494 -30.45 11.80 9.50
C ALA A 494 -29.70 13.08 9.03
N PRO A 495 -29.41 14.08 9.89
CA PRO A 495 -28.62 15.24 9.49
C PRO A 495 -27.18 14.89 9.08
N LYS A 496 -26.62 13.79 9.59
CA LYS A 496 -25.25 13.34 9.30
C LYS A 496 -25.16 12.46 8.07
N ILE A 497 -26.14 11.58 7.86
CA ILE A 497 -26.12 10.60 6.77
C ILE A 497 -27.01 10.98 5.58
N GLY A 498 -27.85 12.00 5.72
CA GLY A 498 -28.86 12.42 4.76
C GLY A 498 -30.21 11.70 4.95
N TYR A 499 -31.30 12.43 4.74
CA TYR A 499 -32.66 11.93 4.95
C TYR A 499 -33.01 10.70 4.12
N ARG A 500 -32.62 10.67 2.84
CA ARG A 500 -32.85 9.51 1.96
C ARG A 500 -32.20 8.24 2.51
N ASN A 501 -31.00 8.36 3.06
CA ASN A 501 -30.28 7.24 3.65
C ASN A 501 -30.85 6.79 5.00
N ALA A 502 -31.37 7.74 5.80
CA ALA A 502 -32.10 7.38 7.02
C ALA A 502 -33.38 6.59 6.69
N LEU A 503 -34.09 6.98 5.63
CA LEU A 503 -35.28 6.26 5.15
C LEU A 503 -34.95 4.84 4.69
N THR A 504 -33.91 4.65 3.86
CA THR A 504 -33.51 3.29 3.44
C THR A 504 -33.10 2.43 4.62
N LYS A 505 -32.38 3.00 5.60
CA LYS A 505 -32.00 2.31 6.84
C LYS A 505 -33.19 1.88 7.71
N LEU A 506 -34.29 2.65 7.70
CA LEU A 506 -35.53 2.29 8.40
C LEU A 506 -36.37 1.27 7.64
N ALA A 507 -36.37 1.32 6.30
CA ALA A 507 -37.16 0.44 5.45
C ALA A 507 -36.53 -0.96 5.27
N ALA A 508 -35.20 -1.05 5.26
CA ALA A 508 -34.48 -2.29 4.94
C ALA A 508 -34.87 -3.52 5.80
N PRO A 509 -35.06 -3.43 7.14
CA PRO A 509 -35.45 -4.59 7.94
C PRO A 509 -36.81 -5.18 7.54
N ARG A 510 -37.78 -4.32 7.18
CA ARG A 510 -39.11 -4.77 6.74
C ARG A 510 -39.02 -5.43 5.37
N MET A 511 -38.21 -4.87 4.48
CA MET A 511 -38.04 -5.43 3.14
C MET A 511 -37.33 -6.78 3.18
N LYS A 512 -36.26 -6.92 3.98
CA LYS A 512 -35.54 -8.19 4.17
C LYS A 512 -36.44 -9.31 4.72
N LYS A 513 -37.45 -8.99 5.53
CA LYS A 513 -38.42 -9.99 6.04
C LYS A 513 -39.35 -10.55 4.97
N ASN A 514 -39.63 -9.77 3.92
CA ASN A 514 -40.68 -10.08 2.94
C ASN A 514 -40.14 -10.48 1.57
N HIS A 515 -38.85 -10.26 1.31
CA HIS A 515 -38.22 -10.45 0.01
C HIS A 515 -36.93 -11.24 0.16
N ARG A 516 -36.65 -12.14 -0.77
CA ARG A 516 -35.36 -12.83 -0.90
C ARG A 516 -34.62 -12.23 -2.08
N ILE A 517 -33.62 -11.38 -1.82
CA ILE A 517 -32.95 -10.58 -2.85
C ILE A 517 -31.51 -11.01 -3.02
N TRP A 518 -31.10 -11.29 -4.25
CA TRP A 518 -29.69 -11.47 -4.64
C TRP A 518 -29.26 -10.32 -5.56
N LEU A 519 -28.11 -9.73 -5.24
CA LEU A 519 -27.49 -8.69 -6.06
C LEU A 519 -26.22 -9.18 -6.73
N TYR A 520 -26.02 -8.78 -7.98
CA TYR A 520 -24.84 -9.10 -8.78
C TYR A 520 -24.14 -7.80 -9.17
N CYS A 521 -22.87 -7.70 -8.82
CA CYS A 521 -22.07 -6.50 -8.98
C CYS A 521 -20.68 -6.88 -9.51
N ASP A 522 -20.34 -6.57 -10.76
CA ASP A 522 -18.95 -6.77 -11.18
C ASP A 522 -18.05 -5.70 -10.55
N SER A 523 -18.26 -4.43 -10.90
CA SER A 523 -17.52 -3.32 -10.32
C SER A 523 -18.34 -2.04 -10.26
N SER A 524 -17.87 -1.07 -9.48
CA SER A 524 -18.42 0.29 -9.45
C SER A 524 -18.36 1.01 -10.81
N LYS A 525 -17.54 0.52 -11.76
CA LYS A 525 -17.42 1.04 -13.13
C LYS A 525 -18.16 0.20 -14.18
N THR A 526 -18.75 -0.93 -13.78
CA THR A 526 -19.42 -1.90 -14.66
C THR A 526 -18.50 -2.45 -15.75
N VAL A 527 -17.94 -3.62 -15.43
CA VAL A 527 -17.12 -4.42 -16.35
C VAL A 527 -17.82 -5.76 -16.51
N LYS A 528 -17.80 -6.33 -17.72
CA LYS A 528 -18.44 -7.62 -17.99
C LYS A 528 -17.56 -8.76 -17.46
N ASP A 529 -17.88 -9.30 -16.28
CA ASP A 529 -17.08 -10.33 -15.61
C ASP A 529 -17.98 -11.41 -14.96
N ASN A 530 -17.45 -12.20 -14.02
CA ASN A 530 -18.12 -13.36 -13.43
C ASN A 530 -19.53 -13.09 -12.86
N ALA A 531 -19.78 -11.94 -12.24
CA ALA A 531 -21.09 -11.59 -11.68
C ALA A 531 -22.13 -11.36 -12.77
N TYR A 532 -21.74 -10.77 -13.91
CA TYR A 532 -22.59 -10.70 -15.09
C TYR A 532 -22.97 -12.09 -15.58
N TYR A 533 -21.98 -12.98 -15.79
CA TYR A 533 -22.27 -14.32 -16.32
C TYR A 533 -23.16 -15.13 -15.38
N GLN A 534 -22.91 -15.05 -14.06
CA GLN A 534 -23.77 -15.70 -13.08
C GLN A 534 -25.19 -15.11 -13.07
N PHE A 535 -25.35 -13.79 -13.20
CA PHE A 535 -26.66 -13.17 -13.29
C PHE A 535 -27.44 -13.65 -14.52
N ILE A 536 -26.80 -13.75 -15.69
CA ILE A 536 -27.46 -14.22 -16.92
C ILE A 536 -27.97 -15.66 -16.77
N HIS A 537 -27.22 -16.50 -16.06
CA HIS A 537 -27.64 -17.85 -15.69
C HIS A 537 -28.83 -17.82 -14.71
N ASP A 538 -28.64 -17.17 -13.56
CA ASP A 538 -29.55 -17.23 -12.42
C ASP A 538 -30.87 -16.50 -12.66
N CYS A 539 -30.87 -15.42 -13.47
CA CYS A 539 -32.06 -14.61 -13.71
C CYS A 539 -33.20 -15.38 -14.40
N LYS A 540 -32.92 -16.57 -14.94
CA LYS A 540 -33.86 -17.48 -15.59
C LYS A 540 -34.50 -18.49 -14.64
N LYS A 541 -33.97 -18.64 -13.41
CA LYS A 541 -34.45 -19.59 -12.41
C LYS A 541 -35.77 -19.11 -11.77
N ASN A 542 -36.66 -20.04 -11.45
CA ASN A 542 -37.97 -19.77 -10.84
C ASN A 542 -38.09 -20.42 -9.45
N ASP A 543 -37.46 -19.80 -8.47
CA ASP A 543 -37.27 -20.29 -7.10
C ASP A 543 -37.73 -19.29 -6.02
N GLY A 544 -38.41 -18.22 -6.45
CA GLY A 544 -38.90 -17.16 -5.56
C GLY A 544 -37.83 -16.16 -5.11
N ILE A 545 -36.60 -16.22 -5.64
CA ILE A 545 -35.53 -15.25 -5.36
C ILE A 545 -35.58 -14.13 -6.40
N GLU A 546 -35.60 -12.89 -5.92
CA GLU A 546 -35.51 -11.70 -6.74
C GLU A 546 -34.06 -11.35 -7.05
N ARG A 547 -33.73 -11.28 -8.34
CA ARG A 547 -32.35 -11.11 -8.81
C ARG A 547 -32.19 -9.81 -9.56
N TYR A 548 -31.16 -9.05 -9.20
CA TYR A 548 -30.88 -7.77 -9.84
C TYR A 548 -29.40 -7.59 -10.13
N TYR A 549 -29.10 -7.06 -11.32
CA TYR A 549 -27.74 -6.69 -11.71
C TYR A 549 -27.54 -5.18 -11.52
N VAL A 550 -26.44 -4.81 -10.86
CA VAL A 550 -26.11 -3.42 -10.57
C VAL A 550 -25.15 -2.89 -11.65
N TYR A 551 -25.53 -1.78 -12.27
CA TYR A 551 -24.73 -1.14 -13.32
C TYR A 551 -24.53 0.36 -13.08
N ASN A 552 -23.44 0.90 -13.58
CA ASN A 552 -23.15 2.32 -13.60
C ASN A 552 -23.68 2.92 -14.90
N LYS A 553 -24.47 3.99 -14.80
CA LYS A 553 -25.07 4.69 -15.96
C LYS A 553 -24.04 5.24 -16.96
N GLU A 554 -22.80 5.42 -16.55
CA GLU A 554 -21.71 5.91 -17.41
C GLU A 554 -21.09 4.80 -18.27
N ALA A 555 -21.38 3.53 -17.97
CA ALA A 555 -20.88 2.39 -18.72
C ALA A 555 -21.75 2.08 -19.93
N ASP A 556 -21.11 1.74 -21.06
CA ASP A 556 -21.81 1.24 -22.23
C ASP A 556 -22.14 -0.25 -22.06
N ILE A 557 -23.41 -0.52 -21.75
CA ILE A 557 -23.98 -1.87 -21.60
C ILE A 557 -24.87 -2.26 -22.78
N SER A 558 -24.70 -1.60 -23.92
CA SER A 558 -25.48 -1.87 -25.13
C SER A 558 -25.30 -3.32 -25.58
N GLY A 559 -26.42 -4.04 -25.76
CA GLY A 559 -26.41 -5.44 -26.18
C GLY A 559 -26.06 -6.46 -25.10
N TRP A 560 -25.84 -6.05 -23.84
CA TRP A 560 -25.52 -7.00 -22.76
C TRP A 560 -26.75 -7.78 -22.27
N PHE A 561 -27.93 -7.16 -22.34
CA PHE A 561 -29.16 -7.66 -21.74
C PHE A 561 -30.32 -7.64 -22.73
N ASP A 562 -31.13 -8.70 -22.70
CA ASP A 562 -32.41 -8.77 -23.39
C ASP A 562 -33.49 -7.92 -22.69
N GLU A 563 -34.67 -7.81 -23.31
CA GLU A 563 -35.77 -7.00 -22.80
C GLU A 563 -36.27 -7.46 -21.41
N SER A 564 -36.33 -8.76 -21.17
CA SER A 564 -36.75 -9.34 -19.89
C SER A 564 -35.75 -9.05 -18.77
N GLN A 565 -34.46 -9.05 -19.10
CA GLN A 565 -33.36 -8.78 -18.17
C GLN A 565 -33.23 -7.29 -17.83
N ARG A 566 -33.58 -6.39 -18.76
CA ARG A 566 -33.53 -4.93 -18.54
C ARG A 566 -34.40 -4.46 -17.37
N ALA A 567 -35.53 -5.13 -17.11
CA ALA A 567 -36.38 -4.85 -15.96
C ALA A 567 -35.70 -5.17 -14.60
N LYS A 568 -34.65 -5.98 -14.61
CA LYS A 568 -33.88 -6.43 -13.43
C LYS A 568 -32.60 -5.62 -13.20
N LEU A 569 -32.39 -4.53 -13.93
CA LEU A 569 -31.23 -3.65 -13.76
C LEU A 569 -31.47 -2.61 -12.66
N ILE A 570 -30.43 -2.32 -11.88
CA ILE A 570 -30.44 -1.27 -10.85
C ILE A 570 -29.24 -0.35 -11.06
N GLU A 571 -29.50 0.95 -11.13
CA GLU A 571 -28.45 1.97 -11.23
C GLU A 571 -27.64 2.04 -9.92
N TYR A 572 -26.32 1.96 -10.04
CA TYR A 572 -25.37 2.08 -8.94
C TYR A 572 -25.54 3.41 -8.20
N GLY A 573 -25.80 3.33 -6.90
CA GLY A 573 -25.89 4.50 -6.01
C GLY A 573 -27.29 5.09 -5.89
N SER A 574 -28.24 4.59 -6.69
CA SER A 574 -29.66 4.90 -6.57
C SER A 574 -30.23 4.52 -5.19
N VAL A 575 -31.38 5.11 -4.84
CA VAL A 575 -32.10 4.77 -3.60
C VAL A 575 -32.49 3.28 -3.58
N LYS A 576 -32.87 2.74 -4.74
CA LYS A 576 -33.18 1.31 -4.92
C LYS A 576 -31.96 0.44 -4.63
N HIS A 577 -30.79 0.77 -5.19
CA HIS A 577 -29.54 0.04 -4.90
C HIS A 577 -29.23 0.02 -3.40
N ARG A 578 -29.27 1.19 -2.73
CA ARG A 578 -28.98 1.29 -1.29
C ARG A 578 -29.91 0.46 -0.44
N LEU A 579 -31.21 0.49 -0.74
CA LEU A 579 -32.21 -0.26 -0.02
C LEU A 579 -32.04 -1.77 -0.25
N TYR A 580 -31.84 -2.19 -1.49
CA TYR A 580 -31.72 -3.61 -1.86
C TYR A 580 -30.42 -4.21 -1.31
N ALA A 581 -29.31 -3.48 -1.32
CA ALA A 581 -28.05 -3.95 -0.74
C ALA A 581 -28.15 -4.18 0.78
N LEU A 582 -28.93 -3.37 1.51
CA LEU A 582 -29.17 -3.58 2.95
C LEU A 582 -30.16 -4.70 3.26
N SER A 583 -30.93 -5.12 2.27
CA SER A 583 -31.97 -6.15 2.41
C SER A 583 -31.65 -7.44 1.67
N ALA A 584 -30.49 -7.51 1.03
CA ALA A 584 -30.06 -8.69 0.31
C ALA A 584 -29.84 -9.88 1.27
N ASP A 585 -30.13 -11.06 0.74
CA ASP A 585 -29.70 -12.32 1.32
C ASP A 585 -28.26 -12.59 0.92
N LYS A 586 -27.95 -12.37 -0.38
CA LYS A 586 -26.62 -12.56 -0.95
C LYS A 586 -26.22 -11.40 -1.86
N ILE A 587 -24.94 -11.06 -1.85
CA ILE A 587 -24.32 -10.16 -2.83
C ILE A 587 -23.17 -10.92 -3.47
N LEU A 588 -23.22 -11.07 -4.79
CA LEU A 588 -22.20 -11.74 -5.59
C LEU A 588 -21.38 -10.68 -6.31
N THR A 589 -20.06 -10.68 -6.12
CA THR A 589 -19.17 -9.65 -6.66
C THR A 589 -17.89 -10.20 -7.29
N SER A 590 -17.50 -9.70 -8.47
CA SER A 590 -16.24 -10.09 -9.13
C SER A 590 -15.02 -9.33 -8.60
N PHE A 591 -15.26 -8.21 -7.90
CA PHE A 591 -14.23 -7.36 -7.32
C PHE A 591 -14.46 -7.19 -5.80
N TYR A 592 -13.38 -7.23 -5.02
CA TYR A 592 -13.46 -7.27 -3.55
C TYR A 592 -13.59 -5.88 -2.89
N GLY A 593 -13.44 -4.80 -3.66
CA GLY A 593 -13.47 -3.44 -3.13
C GLY A 593 -14.84 -3.13 -2.53
N LEU A 594 -14.89 -2.59 -1.31
CA LEU A 594 -16.17 -2.24 -0.66
C LEU A 594 -17.04 -1.34 -1.54
N GLN A 595 -16.42 -0.41 -2.28
CA GLN A 595 -17.13 0.48 -3.21
C GLN A 595 -17.73 -0.24 -4.43
N ASP A 596 -17.24 -1.43 -4.79
CA ASP A 596 -17.72 -2.16 -5.97
C ASP A 596 -19.11 -2.74 -5.76
N PHE A 597 -19.45 -3.10 -4.52
CA PHE A 597 -20.76 -3.65 -4.17
C PHE A 597 -21.54 -2.81 -3.14
N LEU A 598 -20.91 -1.87 -2.43
CA LEU A 598 -21.58 -0.92 -1.54
C LEU A 598 -21.47 0.50 -2.07
N CYS A 599 -22.61 1.15 -2.27
CA CYS A 599 -22.70 2.49 -2.84
C CYS A 599 -22.73 3.63 -1.80
N TYR A 600 -22.04 3.46 -0.68
CA TYR A 600 -21.94 4.48 0.36
C TYR A 600 -20.61 5.26 0.25
N PRO A 601 -20.62 6.59 0.31
CA PRO A 601 -19.39 7.39 0.33
C PRO A 601 -18.44 6.94 1.45
N ASN A 602 -17.14 7.12 1.22
CA ASN A 602 -16.09 6.69 2.15
C ASN A 602 -16.38 7.15 3.59
N GLY A 603 -16.43 6.18 4.51
CA GLY A 603 -16.68 6.40 5.92
C GLY A 603 -18.15 6.55 6.32
N ALA A 604 -19.12 6.57 5.41
CA ALA A 604 -20.55 6.54 5.76
C ALA A 604 -21.04 5.13 6.11
N TYR A 605 -20.44 4.09 5.53
CA TYR A 605 -20.82 2.68 5.73
C TYR A 605 -20.90 2.26 7.20
N LYS A 606 -20.06 2.83 8.08
CA LYS A 606 -20.10 2.56 9.54
C LYS A 606 -21.49 2.73 10.17
N TYR A 607 -22.33 3.60 9.60
CA TYR A 607 -23.70 3.84 10.08
C TYR A 607 -24.71 2.78 9.61
N PHE A 608 -24.35 1.94 8.65
CA PHE A 608 -25.18 0.88 8.06
C PHE A 608 -24.66 -0.54 8.36
N ALA A 609 -23.43 -0.68 8.86
CA ALA A 609 -22.81 -1.98 9.15
C ALA A 609 -23.64 -2.89 10.08
N ASP A 610 -24.57 -2.35 10.87
CA ASP A 610 -25.52 -3.11 11.68
C ASP A 610 -26.64 -3.81 10.88
N LEU A 611 -26.82 -3.46 9.61
CA LEU A 611 -27.80 -4.06 8.71
C LEU A 611 -27.19 -4.90 7.59
N ALA A 612 -25.87 -4.80 7.40
CA ALA A 612 -25.13 -5.55 6.38
C ALA A 612 -24.98 -7.03 6.81
N THR A 613 -26.11 -7.73 6.74
CA THR A 613 -26.31 -9.13 7.15
C THR A 613 -26.48 -10.05 5.94
N PHE A 614 -26.13 -9.56 4.75
CA PHE A 614 -26.05 -10.39 3.55
C PHE A 614 -24.84 -11.31 3.65
N GLU A 615 -24.89 -12.42 2.94
CA GLU A 615 -23.71 -13.22 2.63
C GLU A 615 -23.01 -12.61 1.42
N LEU A 616 -21.75 -12.19 1.59
CA LEU A 616 -20.94 -11.71 0.47
C LEU A 616 -20.16 -12.86 -0.17
N VAL A 617 -20.42 -13.09 -1.45
CA VAL A 617 -19.75 -14.12 -2.26
C VAL A 617 -18.83 -13.43 -3.26
N TYR A 618 -17.53 -13.63 -3.12
CA TYR A 618 -16.53 -13.10 -4.05
C TYR A 618 -16.26 -14.11 -5.16
N LEU A 619 -16.53 -13.70 -6.41
CA LEU A 619 -16.46 -14.52 -7.61
C LEU A 619 -15.11 -14.44 -8.33
N GLN A 620 -14.21 -13.58 -7.83
CA GLN A 620 -12.91 -13.27 -8.44
C GLN A 620 -13.01 -12.65 -9.83
N HIS A 621 -11.87 -12.19 -10.36
CA HIS A 621 -11.70 -11.68 -11.73
C HIS A 621 -10.49 -12.36 -12.40
N GLY A 622 -10.18 -13.59 -11.96
CA GLY A 622 -9.00 -14.35 -12.34
C GLY A 622 -8.39 -15.09 -11.15
N VAL A 623 -7.62 -16.12 -11.46
CA VAL A 623 -6.93 -16.95 -10.45
C VAL A 623 -5.82 -16.14 -9.77
N LEU A 624 -5.84 -16.08 -8.43
CA LEU A 624 -4.84 -15.37 -7.64
C LEU A 624 -3.53 -16.19 -7.57
N HIS A 625 -2.51 -15.77 -8.32
CA HIS A 625 -1.16 -16.33 -8.20
C HIS A 625 -0.14 -15.34 -7.61
N ALA A 626 -0.51 -14.07 -7.44
CA ALA A 626 0.38 -13.04 -6.89
C ALA A 626 0.36 -13.13 -5.36
N HIS A 627 1.54 -13.14 -4.72
CA HIS A 627 1.61 -13.28 -3.26
C HIS A 627 1.19 -11.98 -2.55
N LEU A 628 -0.08 -11.90 -2.17
CA LEU A 628 -0.74 -10.70 -1.65
C LEU A 628 -1.53 -10.94 -0.35
N PRO A 629 -0.96 -11.59 0.69
CA PRO A 629 -1.68 -11.86 1.94
C PRO A 629 -2.10 -10.58 2.67
N THR A 630 -1.46 -9.44 2.37
CA THR A 630 -1.87 -8.15 2.95
C THR A 630 -3.19 -7.61 2.38
N MET A 631 -3.71 -8.20 1.30
CA MET A 631 -4.95 -7.81 0.65
C MET A 631 -6.02 -8.91 0.68
N TYR A 632 -5.63 -10.14 0.33
CA TYR A 632 -6.59 -11.22 0.05
C TYR A 632 -6.73 -12.26 1.18
N SER A 633 -6.13 -12.03 2.36
CA SER A 633 -6.32 -12.98 3.48
C SER A 633 -7.70 -12.85 4.14
N LEU A 634 -8.22 -13.98 4.64
CA LEU A 634 -9.54 -14.07 5.26
C LEU A 634 -9.72 -13.07 6.41
N ASP A 635 -8.68 -12.87 7.21
CA ASP A 635 -8.63 -11.95 8.35
C ASP A 635 -8.47 -10.47 7.96
N ARG A 636 -8.47 -10.16 6.65
CA ARG A 636 -8.46 -8.81 6.08
C ARG A 636 -9.66 -8.51 5.20
N MET A 637 -10.13 -9.52 4.46
CA MET A 637 -11.27 -9.39 3.56
C MET A 637 -12.61 -9.38 4.30
N VAL A 638 -13.55 -8.62 3.75
CA VAL A 638 -14.93 -8.54 4.22
C VAL A 638 -15.79 -9.39 3.27
N LEU A 639 -15.56 -10.70 3.20
CA LEU A 639 -16.36 -11.65 2.42
C LEU A 639 -16.89 -12.77 3.31
N ASP A 640 -17.89 -13.52 2.90
CA ASP A 640 -18.34 -14.73 3.61
C ASP A 640 -17.97 -16.01 2.85
N LYS A 641 -17.89 -15.92 1.51
CA LYS A 641 -17.51 -17.01 0.63
C LYS A 641 -16.59 -16.52 -0.51
N GLU A 642 -15.67 -17.37 -0.92
CA GLU A 642 -14.77 -17.19 -2.06
C GLU A 642 -15.03 -18.31 -3.06
N VAL A 643 -15.37 -17.97 -4.31
CA VAL A 643 -15.41 -18.94 -5.40
C VAL A 643 -13.99 -19.22 -5.86
N VAL A 644 -13.65 -20.50 -6.02
CA VAL A 644 -12.33 -20.93 -6.52
C VAL A 644 -12.50 -21.76 -7.78
N SER A 645 -11.53 -21.61 -8.70
CA SER A 645 -11.56 -22.30 -10.00
C SER A 645 -10.57 -23.44 -10.10
N THR A 646 -9.58 -23.51 -9.22
CA THR A 646 -8.50 -24.50 -9.31
C THR A 646 -8.18 -25.13 -7.96
N GLN A 647 -7.64 -26.35 -7.97
CA GLN A 647 -7.15 -26.98 -6.74
C GLN A 647 -5.97 -26.20 -6.13
N PHE A 648 -5.15 -25.58 -6.99
CA PHE A 648 -4.10 -24.67 -6.55
C PHE A 648 -4.64 -23.54 -5.67
N GLU A 649 -5.76 -22.90 -6.05
CA GLU A 649 -6.36 -21.83 -5.23
C GLU A 649 -6.83 -22.32 -3.88
N VAL A 650 -7.42 -23.51 -3.82
CA VAL A 650 -7.84 -24.13 -2.54
C VAL A 650 -6.64 -24.26 -1.62
N ASP A 651 -5.57 -24.88 -2.11
CA ASP A 651 -4.36 -25.11 -1.33
C ASP A 651 -3.70 -23.78 -0.95
N ASN A 652 -3.62 -22.83 -1.89
CA ASN A 652 -3.00 -21.53 -1.70
C ASN A 652 -3.76 -20.69 -0.67
N LEU A 653 -5.08 -20.60 -0.77
CA LEU A 653 -5.89 -19.78 0.13
C LEU A 653 -5.87 -20.31 1.57
N ILE A 654 -5.90 -21.63 1.74
CA ILE A 654 -5.79 -22.27 3.06
C ILE A 654 -4.39 -22.05 3.64
N THR A 655 -3.33 -22.28 2.85
CA THR A 655 -1.95 -22.23 3.34
C THR A 655 -1.44 -20.81 3.56
N ASN A 656 -1.67 -19.90 2.60
CA ASN A 656 -1.04 -18.58 2.57
C ASN A 656 -2.00 -17.43 2.94
N TYR A 657 -3.32 -17.66 2.91
CA TYR A 657 -4.33 -16.60 3.08
C TYR A 657 -5.31 -16.83 4.23
N CYS A 658 -5.00 -17.78 5.11
CA CYS A 658 -5.74 -18.04 6.35
C CYS A 658 -7.20 -18.50 6.14
N PHE A 659 -7.55 -19.05 4.97
CA PHE A 659 -8.89 -19.59 4.73
C PHE A 659 -9.08 -20.96 5.39
N GLU A 660 -10.35 -21.31 5.66
CA GLU A 660 -10.75 -22.70 5.84
C GLU A 660 -11.59 -23.14 4.64
N ASP A 661 -11.62 -24.45 4.38
CA ASP A 661 -12.40 -25.04 3.31
C ASP A 661 -13.87 -24.60 3.31
N SER A 662 -14.45 -24.40 4.50
CA SER A 662 -15.84 -23.95 4.69
C SER A 662 -16.14 -22.52 4.19
N PHE A 663 -15.12 -21.74 3.83
CA PHE A 663 -15.26 -20.42 3.20
C PHE A 663 -15.10 -20.49 1.67
N LEU A 664 -14.78 -21.65 1.10
CA LEU A 664 -14.51 -21.81 -0.32
C LEU A 664 -15.68 -22.49 -1.03
N ILE A 665 -16.07 -21.96 -2.18
CA ILE A 665 -17.04 -22.57 -3.09
C ILE A 665 -16.28 -23.09 -4.30
N LYS A 666 -16.18 -24.42 -4.41
CA LYS A 666 -15.41 -25.12 -5.45
C LYS A 666 -16.24 -25.29 -6.72
N SER A 667 -16.81 -24.22 -7.26
CA SER A 667 -17.69 -24.27 -8.43
C SER A 667 -17.00 -23.98 -9.76
N GLY A 668 -15.86 -23.30 -9.75
CA GLY A 668 -15.35 -22.65 -10.96
C GLY A 668 -15.96 -21.27 -11.19
N MET A 669 -15.16 -20.38 -11.78
CA MET A 669 -15.59 -19.04 -12.21
C MET A 669 -16.62 -19.14 -13.35
N PRO A 670 -17.78 -18.47 -13.24
CA PRO A 670 -18.84 -18.49 -14.27
C PRO A 670 -18.36 -18.12 -15.68
N ARG A 671 -17.39 -17.20 -15.82
CA ARG A 671 -16.88 -16.77 -17.13
C ARG A 671 -16.19 -17.90 -17.92
N LEU A 672 -15.71 -18.95 -17.25
CA LEU A 672 -14.98 -20.06 -17.90
C LEU A 672 -15.85 -20.80 -18.93
N LYS A 673 -17.16 -20.93 -18.68
CA LYS A 673 -18.11 -21.54 -19.61
C LYS A 673 -18.20 -20.82 -20.96
N HIS A 674 -17.90 -19.52 -20.96
CA HIS A 674 -17.98 -18.66 -22.14
C HIS A 674 -16.67 -18.59 -22.91
N ILE A 675 -15.62 -19.28 -22.45
CA ILE A 675 -14.37 -19.45 -23.19
C ILE A 675 -14.57 -20.53 -24.28
N PRO A 676 -14.36 -20.22 -25.57
CA PRO A 676 -14.66 -21.14 -26.66
C PRO A 676 -13.58 -22.23 -26.80
N LYS A 677 -13.75 -23.36 -26.10
CA LYS A 677 -12.81 -24.50 -26.09
C LYS A 677 -12.50 -25.05 -27.50
N ASP A 678 -13.53 -25.10 -28.36
CA ASP A 678 -13.41 -25.67 -29.72
C ASP A 678 -12.78 -24.70 -30.73
N LYS A 679 -12.47 -23.48 -30.31
CA LYS A 679 -11.86 -22.49 -31.20
C LYS A 679 -10.45 -22.93 -31.58
N LYS A 680 -10.26 -23.23 -32.87
CA LYS A 680 -8.95 -23.57 -33.41
C LYS A 680 -8.03 -22.34 -33.33
N PRO A 681 -6.77 -22.52 -32.91
CA PRO A 681 -5.82 -21.41 -32.87
C PRO A 681 -5.51 -20.97 -34.30
N GLU A 682 -5.38 -19.67 -34.49
CA GLU A 682 -4.76 -19.08 -35.66
C GLU A 682 -3.23 -19.08 -35.47
N LYS A 683 -2.47 -18.88 -36.54
CA LYS A 683 -1.02 -18.70 -36.49
C LYS A 683 -0.65 -17.32 -35.94
N LYS A 684 -1.03 -17.06 -34.69
CA LYS A 684 -0.81 -15.79 -33.99
C LYS A 684 -0.26 -16.02 -32.60
N ILE A 685 0.75 -15.25 -32.24
CA ILE A 685 1.37 -15.25 -30.91
C ILE A 685 1.00 -13.93 -30.22
N LEU A 686 0.51 -13.99 -29.00
CA LEU A 686 0.22 -12.80 -28.20
C LEU A 686 1.35 -12.58 -27.20
N PHE A 687 2.00 -11.43 -27.25
CA PHE A 687 2.89 -10.98 -26.18
C PHE A 687 2.26 -9.83 -25.40
N ALA A 688 1.87 -10.08 -24.15
CA ALA A 688 1.26 -9.07 -23.29
C ALA A 688 1.93 -9.02 -21.90
N PRO A 689 3.02 -8.25 -21.73
CA PRO A 689 3.65 -8.08 -20.44
C PRO A 689 2.82 -7.21 -19.50
N SER A 690 2.93 -7.45 -18.21
CA SER A 690 2.33 -6.62 -17.17
C SER A 690 3.01 -5.24 -17.11
N TRP A 691 2.27 -4.21 -16.72
CA TRP A 691 2.85 -2.87 -16.56
C TRP A 691 3.80 -2.81 -15.35
N ARG A 692 4.79 -1.91 -15.42
CA ARG A 692 5.70 -1.60 -14.31
C ARG A 692 5.31 -0.28 -13.68
N LYS A 693 4.92 -0.34 -12.40
CA LYS A 693 4.46 0.84 -11.66
C LYS A 693 5.47 1.97 -11.66
N PHE A 694 6.75 1.64 -11.61
CA PHE A 694 7.83 2.62 -11.54
C PHE A 694 8.18 3.29 -12.87
N LEU A 695 7.61 2.83 -13.98
CA LEU A 695 7.89 3.33 -15.33
C LEU A 695 6.78 4.24 -15.88
N VAL A 696 5.72 4.53 -15.12
CA VAL A 696 4.62 5.42 -15.55
C VAL A 696 4.09 6.19 -14.35
N GLU A 697 3.53 7.38 -14.56
CA GLU A 697 2.97 8.21 -13.49
C GLU A 697 1.45 8.34 -13.63
N SER A 698 0.74 8.44 -12.50
CA SER A 698 -0.71 8.67 -12.49
C SER A 698 -0.98 10.16 -12.38
N ASP A 699 -1.93 10.67 -13.16
CA ASP A 699 -2.41 12.04 -13.03
C ASP A 699 -3.38 12.24 -11.83
N ASN A 700 -3.62 11.19 -11.04
CA ASN A 700 -4.61 11.13 -9.95
C ASN A 700 -6.08 11.38 -10.38
N MET A 701 -6.34 11.52 -11.68
CA MET A 701 -7.66 11.69 -12.30
C MET A 701 -8.08 10.47 -13.14
N GLY A 702 -7.21 9.47 -13.26
CA GLY A 702 -7.47 8.19 -13.92
C GLY A 702 -6.75 8.01 -15.26
N SER A 703 -5.94 9.00 -15.67
CA SER A 703 -5.04 8.90 -16.82
C SER A 703 -3.59 8.70 -16.36
N TRP A 704 -2.73 8.35 -17.32
CA TRP A 704 -1.33 8.04 -17.07
C TRP A 704 -0.44 9.01 -17.84
N ILE A 705 0.62 9.49 -17.20
CA ILE A 705 1.60 10.42 -17.74
C ILE A 705 2.87 9.62 -18.11
N PRO A 706 3.35 9.73 -19.36
CA PRO A 706 4.55 9.02 -19.79
C PRO A 706 5.84 9.63 -19.20
N LYS A 707 6.82 8.76 -18.95
CA LYS A 707 8.20 9.06 -18.56
C LYS A 707 9.16 8.61 -19.65
N ASP A 708 8.99 9.11 -20.88
CA ASP A 708 9.67 8.63 -22.10
C ASP A 708 11.18 8.37 -21.89
N ALA A 709 11.92 9.34 -21.33
CA ALA A 709 13.37 9.20 -21.11
C ALA A 709 13.74 8.08 -20.11
N ALA A 710 12.95 7.90 -19.04
CA ALA A 710 13.18 6.84 -18.05
C ALA A 710 12.75 5.48 -18.60
N PHE A 711 11.65 5.44 -19.36
CA PHE A 711 11.13 4.25 -20.01
C PHE A 711 12.14 3.69 -21.02
N ILE A 712 12.65 4.53 -21.94
CA ILE A 712 13.62 4.12 -22.97
C ILE A 712 14.94 3.63 -22.34
N LYS A 713 15.39 4.24 -21.24
CA LYS A 713 16.61 3.83 -20.54
C LYS A 713 16.45 2.55 -19.72
N SER A 714 15.22 2.11 -19.44
CA SER A 714 14.94 0.94 -18.61
C SER A 714 15.33 -0.38 -19.29
N ASP A 715 15.74 -1.35 -18.48
CA ASP A 715 16.03 -2.71 -18.97
C ASP A 715 14.78 -3.39 -19.51
N PHE A 716 13.60 -3.07 -18.97
CA PHE A 716 12.31 -3.52 -19.50
C PHE A 716 12.15 -3.17 -20.97
N TYR A 717 12.29 -1.89 -21.34
CA TYR A 717 12.14 -1.45 -22.72
C TYR A 717 13.22 -2.01 -23.64
N LYS A 718 14.50 -1.90 -23.23
CA LYS A 718 15.64 -2.35 -24.05
C LYS A 718 15.55 -3.84 -24.39
N ASN A 719 15.24 -4.68 -23.40
CA ASN A 719 15.15 -6.13 -23.60
C ASN A 719 13.90 -6.54 -24.38
N ILE A 720 12.76 -5.86 -24.17
CA ILE A 720 11.57 -6.08 -25.00
C ILE A 720 11.82 -5.71 -26.45
N MET A 721 12.46 -4.57 -26.72
CA MET A 721 12.79 -4.20 -28.09
C MET A 721 13.78 -5.18 -28.71
N ALA A 722 14.82 -5.59 -27.99
CA ALA A 722 15.77 -6.60 -28.45
C ALA A 722 15.08 -7.93 -28.81
N PHE A 723 14.05 -8.34 -28.07
CA PHE A 723 13.24 -9.52 -28.38
C PHE A 723 12.34 -9.29 -29.60
N LEU A 724 11.62 -8.17 -29.66
CA LEU A 724 10.65 -7.86 -30.72
C LEU A 724 11.30 -7.59 -32.08
N THR A 725 12.56 -7.15 -32.10
CA THR A 725 13.30 -6.82 -33.34
C THR A 725 14.38 -7.84 -33.71
N ASP A 726 14.41 -9.02 -33.07
CA ASP A 726 15.39 -10.06 -33.40
C ASP A 726 15.15 -10.62 -34.82
N GLU A 727 16.19 -10.63 -35.65
CA GLU A 727 16.10 -11.07 -37.05
C GLU A 727 15.74 -12.55 -37.18
N ARG A 728 16.24 -13.41 -36.28
CA ARG A 728 15.97 -14.86 -36.31
C ARG A 728 14.51 -15.13 -36.02
N LEU A 729 13.94 -14.42 -35.04
CA LEU A 729 12.52 -14.51 -34.72
C LEU A 729 11.68 -14.11 -35.94
N ASN A 730 12.03 -13.01 -36.59
CA ASN A 730 11.32 -12.50 -37.77
C ASN A 730 11.35 -13.49 -38.94
N GLU A 731 12.52 -14.08 -39.23
CA GLU A 731 12.68 -15.10 -40.27
C GLU A 731 11.81 -16.34 -40.01
N VAL A 732 11.79 -16.84 -38.78
CA VAL A 732 10.99 -18.01 -38.40
C VAL A 732 9.49 -17.70 -38.45
N LEU A 733 9.05 -16.54 -37.95
CA LEU A 733 7.67 -16.09 -38.07
C LEU A 733 7.22 -16.05 -39.54
N LYS A 734 8.04 -15.46 -40.42
CA LYS A 734 7.74 -15.37 -41.86
C LYS A 734 7.70 -16.75 -42.52
N LYS A 735 8.71 -17.59 -42.26
CA LYS A 735 8.82 -18.95 -42.81
C LYS A 735 7.62 -19.82 -42.45
N HIS A 736 7.13 -19.73 -41.21
CA HIS A 736 6.03 -20.57 -40.72
C HIS A 736 4.64 -19.89 -40.85
N GLY A 737 4.60 -18.62 -41.27
CA GLY A 737 3.38 -17.83 -41.46
C GLY A 737 2.70 -17.44 -40.15
N TYR A 738 3.49 -17.14 -39.11
CA TYR A 738 3.00 -16.64 -37.82
C TYR A 738 3.12 -15.12 -37.72
N VAL A 739 2.23 -14.51 -36.93
CA VAL A 739 2.29 -13.09 -36.57
C VAL A 739 2.37 -12.95 -35.04
N LEU A 740 3.29 -12.13 -34.54
CA LEU A 740 3.42 -11.78 -33.14
C LEU A 740 2.76 -10.42 -32.88
N ASP A 741 1.68 -10.44 -32.11
CA ASP A 741 0.96 -9.26 -31.64
C ASP A 741 1.49 -8.84 -30.27
N PHE A 742 2.13 -7.68 -30.21
CA PHE A 742 2.56 -7.06 -28.95
C PHE A 742 1.43 -6.20 -28.39
N LYS A 743 0.89 -6.57 -27.23
CA LYS A 743 -0.22 -5.88 -26.55
C LYS A 743 0.30 -5.27 -25.23
N PRO A 744 0.78 -4.02 -25.23
CA PRO A 744 1.06 -3.31 -23.98
C PRO A 744 -0.19 -3.26 -23.10
N HIS A 745 0.02 -3.39 -21.80
CA HIS A 745 -1.01 -3.15 -20.80
C HIS A 745 -1.69 -1.77 -21.05
N PRO A 746 -2.99 -1.59 -20.79
CA PRO A 746 -3.70 -0.33 -21.03
C PRO A 746 -2.98 0.92 -20.47
N ASN A 747 -2.39 0.82 -19.28
CA ASN A 747 -1.63 1.92 -18.65
C ASN A 747 -0.31 2.28 -19.39
N PHE A 748 0.22 1.38 -20.22
CA PHE A 748 1.42 1.59 -21.03
C PHE A 748 1.12 2.02 -22.46
N ARG A 749 -0.17 2.14 -22.85
CA ARG A 749 -0.56 2.61 -24.19
C ARG A 749 -0.13 4.04 -24.49
N VAL A 750 0.24 4.81 -23.47
CA VAL A 750 0.89 6.13 -23.61
C VAL A 750 2.24 6.05 -24.34
N TYR A 751 2.86 4.86 -24.37
CA TYR A 751 4.13 4.59 -25.02
C TYR A 751 3.99 3.93 -26.40
N ASP A 752 2.78 3.75 -26.94
CA ASP A 752 2.56 3.08 -28.24
C ASP A 752 3.44 3.69 -29.35
N LYS A 753 3.65 5.01 -29.33
CA LYS A 753 4.51 5.77 -30.26
C LYS A 753 6.01 5.39 -30.21
N LEU A 754 6.47 4.72 -29.16
CA LEU A 754 7.87 4.36 -28.97
C LEU A 754 8.21 2.99 -29.58
N PHE A 755 7.21 2.17 -29.92
CA PHE A 755 7.42 0.85 -30.47
C PHE A 755 7.42 0.89 -32.00
N ASP A 756 8.61 1.08 -32.57
CA ASP A 756 8.83 1.00 -34.02
C ASP A 756 9.03 -0.47 -34.42
N LEU A 757 7.97 -1.08 -34.97
CA LEU A 757 7.89 -2.51 -35.31
C LEU A 757 7.63 -2.66 -36.81
N ASN A 758 8.09 -3.77 -37.41
CA ASN A 758 8.02 -3.99 -38.86
C ASN A 758 6.58 -4.06 -39.42
N GLY A 759 5.57 -4.36 -38.59
CA GLY A 759 4.16 -4.40 -38.96
C GLY A 759 3.71 -5.62 -39.77
N GLU A 760 4.63 -6.35 -40.41
CA GLU A 760 4.35 -7.55 -41.23
C GLU A 760 4.22 -8.81 -40.36
N THR A 761 5.25 -9.11 -39.57
CA THR A 761 5.35 -10.32 -38.73
C THR A 761 5.29 -10.00 -37.24
N VAL A 762 5.72 -8.80 -36.85
CA VAL A 762 5.68 -8.29 -35.48
C VAL A 762 4.99 -6.94 -35.49
N ARG A 763 3.89 -6.81 -34.75
CA ARG A 763 3.07 -5.59 -34.78
C ARG A 763 2.46 -5.26 -33.43
N LEU A 764 2.09 -3.99 -33.29
CA LEU A 764 1.36 -3.50 -32.13
C LEU A 764 -0.11 -3.94 -32.21
N ALA A 765 -0.58 -4.65 -31.19
CA ALA A 765 -1.94 -5.16 -31.13
C ALA A 765 -2.96 -4.04 -30.84
N PRO A 766 -4.19 -4.11 -31.39
CA PRO A 766 -5.27 -3.20 -31.01
C PRO A 766 -5.61 -3.31 -29.51
N LYS A 767 -6.39 -2.35 -29.00
CA LYS A 767 -6.77 -2.33 -27.57
C LYS A 767 -7.54 -3.58 -27.15
N THR A 768 -8.44 -4.04 -28.01
CA THR A 768 -9.19 -5.28 -27.86
C THR A 768 -8.68 -6.29 -28.88
N VAL A 769 -8.42 -7.50 -28.43
CA VAL A 769 -8.01 -8.62 -29.29
C VAL A 769 -8.93 -9.80 -29.04
N ASP A 770 -9.06 -10.67 -30.03
CA ASP A 770 -9.73 -11.96 -29.86
C ASP A 770 -8.76 -12.94 -29.23
N GLU A 771 -8.68 -12.89 -27.90
CA GLU A 771 -7.67 -13.56 -27.10
C GLU A 771 -7.65 -15.07 -27.29
N TYR A 772 -8.81 -15.66 -27.58
CA TYR A 772 -8.97 -17.10 -27.77
C TYR A 772 -8.51 -17.59 -29.16
N SER A 773 -8.17 -16.67 -30.07
CA SER A 773 -7.63 -17.01 -31.40
C SER A 773 -6.11 -17.27 -31.40
N TYR A 774 -5.39 -16.89 -30.35
CA TYR A 774 -3.92 -16.99 -30.32
C TYR A 774 -3.44 -18.42 -30.02
N SER A 775 -2.35 -18.82 -30.68
CA SER A 775 -1.72 -20.13 -30.49
C SER A 775 -0.78 -20.17 -29.29
N VAL A 776 -0.11 -19.06 -28.96
CA VAL A 776 0.88 -18.96 -27.88
C VAL A 776 0.67 -17.67 -27.10
N PHE A 777 0.86 -17.72 -25.79
CA PHE A 777 0.85 -16.55 -24.93
C PHE A 777 2.19 -16.31 -24.25
N ILE A 778 2.79 -15.16 -24.54
CA ILE A 778 4.00 -14.67 -23.91
C ILE A 778 3.60 -13.61 -22.89
N THR A 779 4.07 -13.76 -21.65
CA THR A 779 3.74 -12.86 -20.53
C THR A 779 4.86 -12.87 -19.50
N ASP A 780 4.69 -12.14 -18.40
CA ASP A 780 5.54 -12.20 -17.21
C ASP A 780 4.79 -12.86 -16.01
N PHE A 781 4.01 -12.09 -15.26
CA PHE A 781 3.28 -12.50 -14.05
C PHE A 781 1.80 -12.11 -14.14
N SER A 782 1.24 -12.19 -15.34
CA SER A 782 -0.17 -11.86 -15.57
C SER A 782 -1.07 -13.04 -15.22
N SER A 783 -2.11 -12.79 -14.44
CA SER A 783 -3.18 -13.77 -14.19
C SER A 783 -3.94 -14.16 -15.46
N PHE A 784 -3.80 -13.37 -16.53
CA PHE A 784 -4.41 -13.65 -17.82
C PHE A 784 -3.90 -14.95 -18.47
N MET A 785 -2.76 -15.49 -18.01
CA MET A 785 -2.26 -16.79 -18.48
C MET A 785 -3.21 -17.95 -18.21
N PHE A 786 -4.07 -17.87 -17.19
CA PHE A 786 -4.97 -18.97 -16.83
C PHE A 786 -6.02 -19.24 -17.89
N ASP A 787 -6.45 -18.23 -18.64
CA ASP A 787 -7.39 -18.41 -19.75
C ASP A 787 -6.73 -19.21 -20.90
N PHE A 788 -5.42 -19.04 -21.11
CA PHE A 788 -4.63 -19.83 -22.07
C PHE A 788 -4.32 -21.25 -21.55
N ILE A 789 -4.08 -21.40 -20.25
CA ILE A 789 -3.94 -22.71 -19.60
C ILE A 789 -5.24 -23.52 -19.72
N TYR A 790 -6.40 -22.86 -19.57
CA TYR A 790 -7.71 -23.47 -19.78
C TYR A 790 -7.88 -23.99 -21.21
N LEU A 791 -7.41 -23.23 -22.20
CA LEU A 791 -7.39 -23.60 -23.63
C LEU A 791 -6.24 -24.54 -24.03
N LYS A 792 -5.38 -24.97 -23.10
CA LYS A 792 -4.21 -25.83 -23.35
C LYS A 792 -3.23 -25.24 -24.38
N ARG A 793 -3.00 -23.93 -24.31
CA ARG A 793 -2.05 -23.21 -25.17
C ARG A 793 -0.68 -23.09 -24.48
N PRO A 794 0.44 -23.14 -25.24
CA PRO A 794 1.76 -22.86 -24.69
C PRO A 794 1.82 -21.47 -24.06
N ILE A 795 2.48 -21.42 -22.90
CA ILE A 795 2.85 -20.20 -22.19
C ILE A 795 4.36 -20.03 -22.29
N LEU A 796 4.83 -18.79 -22.40
CA LEU A 796 6.23 -18.43 -22.24
C LEU A 796 6.33 -17.24 -21.30
N TYR A 797 7.21 -17.36 -20.30
CA TYR A 797 7.46 -16.32 -19.32
C TYR A 797 8.70 -15.52 -19.71
N PHE A 798 8.52 -14.30 -20.23
CA PHE A 798 9.62 -13.39 -20.52
C PHE A 798 9.63 -12.22 -19.52
N MET A 799 10.57 -12.25 -18.59
CA MET A 799 10.66 -11.27 -17.51
C MET A 799 12.08 -10.69 -17.40
N PRO A 800 12.40 -9.69 -18.24
CA PRO A 800 13.76 -9.15 -18.33
C PRO A 800 14.22 -8.35 -17.11
N ASP A 801 13.30 -8.01 -16.21
CA ASP A 801 13.54 -7.21 -15.02
C ASP A 801 13.20 -7.98 -13.72
N LEU A 802 13.47 -9.29 -13.71
CA LEU A 802 13.24 -10.19 -12.56
C LEU A 802 13.84 -9.62 -11.26
N GLU A 803 15.07 -9.12 -11.29
CA GLU A 803 15.74 -8.57 -10.10
C GLU A 803 15.00 -7.34 -9.54
N LEU A 804 14.48 -6.46 -10.41
CA LEU A 804 13.67 -5.31 -9.99
C LEU A 804 12.30 -5.74 -9.43
N PHE A 805 11.74 -6.82 -9.96
CA PHE A 805 10.53 -7.43 -9.41
C PHE A 805 10.77 -8.00 -8.01
N GLU A 806 11.82 -8.82 -7.82
CA GLU A 806 12.22 -9.39 -6.52
C GLU A 806 12.58 -8.30 -5.51
N ALA A 807 13.21 -7.22 -6.00
CA ALA A 807 13.50 -6.03 -5.21
C ALA A 807 12.21 -5.38 -4.68
N GLY A 808 11.06 -5.50 -5.34
CA GLY A 808 9.78 -4.94 -4.90
C GLY A 808 9.44 -3.59 -5.50
N LEU A 809 10.00 -3.25 -6.66
CA LEU A 809 9.62 -2.04 -7.41
C LEU A 809 8.21 -2.15 -8.02
N ASN A 810 7.64 -3.36 -8.07
CA ASN A 810 6.28 -3.64 -8.53
C ASN A 810 5.27 -3.66 -7.36
N HIS A 811 4.00 -3.94 -7.66
CA HIS A 811 2.95 -4.02 -6.63
C HIS A 811 3.19 -5.10 -5.58
N TYR A 812 3.89 -6.16 -5.99
CA TYR A 812 4.33 -7.30 -5.19
C TYR A 812 5.68 -7.78 -5.73
N ARG A 813 6.33 -8.68 -4.99
CA ARG A 813 7.71 -9.16 -5.22
C ARG A 813 7.84 -10.68 -5.32
N LYS A 814 6.74 -11.41 -5.14
CA LYS A 814 6.70 -12.87 -5.05
C LYS A 814 5.43 -13.42 -5.71
N LEU A 815 5.56 -14.60 -6.31
CA LEU A 815 4.46 -15.40 -6.85
C LEU A 815 4.18 -16.59 -5.92
N ASP A 816 2.91 -16.95 -5.78
CA ASP A 816 2.48 -18.17 -5.07
C ASP A 816 2.73 -19.43 -5.92
N ILE A 817 2.81 -19.26 -7.25
CA ILE A 817 3.34 -20.25 -8.19
C ILE A 817 4.72 -19.75 -8.63
N PRO A 818 5.82 -20.30 -8.08
CA PRO A 818 7.17 -20.02 -8.55
C PRO A 818 7.31 -20.35 -10.03
N LEU A 819 8.16 -19.61 -10.75
CA LEU A 819 8.34 -19.74 -12.20
C LEU A 819 8.79 -21.15 -12.61
N GLU A 820 9.56 -21.83 -11.77
CA GLU A 820 10.01 -23.22 -11.97
C GLU A 820 8.83 -24.21 -11.97
N ARG A 821 7.77 -23.89 -11.24
CA ARG A 821 6.51 -24.61 -11.18
C ARG A 821 5.46 -24.05 -12.14
N GLY A 822 5.82 -23.10 -13.00
CA GLY A 822 4.95 -22.50 -14.00
C GLY A 822 4.49 -23.45 -15.11
N PHE A 823 3.79 -22.90 -16.09
CA PHE A 823 3.14 -23.66 -17.18
C PHE A 823 3.84 -23.50 -18.54
N GLY A 824 5.09 -23.04 -18.53
CA GLY A 824 5.83 -22.64 -19.71
C GLY A 824 7.31 -22.44 -19.42
N GLU A 825 8.09 -22.25 -20.48
CA GLU A 825 9.51 -21.91 -20.38
C GLU A 825 9.70 -20.49 -19.82
N PHE A 826 10.80 -20.29 -19.11
CA PHE A 826 11.16 -19.00 -18.51
C PHE A 826 12.43 -18.43 -19.14
N ALA A 827 12.40 -17.14 -19.46
CA ALA A 827 13.53 -16.38 -19.93
C ALA A 827 13.60 -15.00 -19.26
N SER A 828 14.79 -14.64 -18.75
CA SER A 828 15.14 -13.27 -18.39
C SER A 828 15.89 -12.56 -19.51
N GLU A 829 16.53 -13.29 -20.41
CA GLU A 829 17.31 -12.73 -21.52
C GLU A 829 16.53 -12.77 -22.84
N PRO A 830 16.59 -11.71 -23.66
CA PRO A 830 15.90 -11.67 -24.96
C PRO A 830 16.28 -12.83 -25.88
N LYS A 831 17.57 -13.20 -25.92
CA LYS A 831 18.07 -14.28 -26.81
C LYS A 831 17.42 -15.63 -26.48
N LYS A 832 17.38 -15.98 -25.18
CA LYS A 832 16.70 -17.19 -24.72
C LYS A 832 15.20 -17.14 -25.04
N ALA A 833 14.54 -15.99 -24.81
CA ALA A 833 13.13 -15.84 -25.14
C ALA A 833 12.86 -16.05 -26.64
N VAL A 834 13.74 -15.56 -27.53
CA VAL A 834 13.69 -15.84 -28.97
C VAL A 834 13.85 -17.33 -29.26
N ASP A 835 14.86 -17.97 -28.67
CA ASP A 835 15.13 -19.40 -28.87
C ASP A 835 13.93 -20.27 -28.44
N ASP A 836 13.34 -19.96 -27.29
CA ASP A 836 12.15 -20.64 -26.76
C ASP A 836 10.93 -20.45 -27.69
N VAL A 837 10.72 -19.25 -28.25
CA VAL A 837 9.63 -19.00 -29.21
C VAL A 837 9.85 -19.76 -30.52
N ILE A 838 11.09 -19.77 -31.04
CA ILE A 838 11.44 -20.52 -32.25
C ILE A 838 11.16 -22.01 -32.03
N ALA A 839 11.62 -22.57 -30.92
CA ALA A 839 11.38 -23.98 -30.57
C ALA A 839 9.87 -24.30 -30.48
N LEU A 840 9.06 -23.39 -29.91
CA LEU A 840 7.61 -23.54 -29.88
C LEU A 840 6.99 -23.53 -31.28
N ILE A 841 7.43 -22.66 -32.19
CA ILE A 841 6.93 -22.62 -33.58
C ILE A 841 7.31 -23.90 -34.32
N GLU A 842 8.55 -24.37 -34.16
CA GLU A 842 9.05 -25.58 -34.82
C GLU A 842 8.32 -26.85 -34.36
N ASN A 843 7.89 -26.90 -33.09
CA ASN A 843 7.06 -27.97 -32.55
C ASN A 843 5.54 -27.75 -32.77
N GLY A 844 5.15 -26.85 -33.68
CA GLY A 844 3.75 -26.63 -34.04
C GLY A 844 2.90 -25.96 -32.94
N CYS A 845 3.53 -25.23 -32.03
CA CYS A 845 2.90 -24.55 -30.89
C CYS A 845 2.10 -25.48 -29.97
N VAL A 846 2.63 -26.69 -29.74
CA VAL A 846 2.07 -27.64 -28.78
C VAL A 846 2.83 -27.52 -27.45
N PRO A 847 2.14 -27.42 -26.30
CA PRO A 847 2.82 -27.42 -25.00
C PRO A 847 3.62 -28.71 -24.81
N GLU A 848 4.83 -28.61 -24.30
CA GLU A 848 5.57 -29.80 -23.87
C GLU A 848 4.76 -30.62 -22.87
N LYS A 849 4.95 -31.94 -22.89
CA LYS A 849 4.21 -32.88 -22.02
C LYS A 849 4.24 -32.47 -20.54
N LYS A 850 5.40 -32.05 -20.03
CA LYS A 850 5.57 -31.62 -18.63
C LYS A 850 4.65 -30.45 -18.23
N TYR A 851 4.39 -29.53 -19.16
CA TYR A 851 3.49 -28.40 -18.94
C TYR A 851 2.03 -28.82 -19.16
N LEU A 852 1.75 -29.60 -20.21
CA LEU A 852 0.42 -30.11 -20.47
C LEU A 852 -0.12 -30.93 -19.28
N ASP A 853 0.72 -31.77 -18.68
CA ASP A 853 0.38 -32.55 -17.49
C ASP A 853 0.02 -31.65 -16.30
N ARG A 854 0.70 -30.51 -16.11
CA ARG A 854 0.34 -29.50 -15.08
C ARG A 854 -0.96 -28.76 -15.41
N MET A 855 -1.22 -28.49 -16.69
CA MET A 855 -2.46 -27.85 -17.13
C MET A 855 -3.66 -28.79 -16.95
N ASN A 856 -3.46 -30.11 -17.06
CA ASN A 856 -4.50 -31.12 -16.96
C ASN A 856 -5.01 -31.27 -15.53
N GLY A 857 -6.33 -31.26 -15.36
CA GLY A 857 -6.97 -31.35 -14.05
C GLY A 857 -6.79 -30.13 -13.14
N LEU A 858 -6.23 -29.01 -13.64
CA LEU A 858 -6.04 -27.81 -12.84
C LEU A 858 -7.38 -27.18 -12.42
N PHE A 859 -8.34 -27.11 -13.35
CA PHE A 859 -9.63 -26.45 -13.15
C PHE A 859 -10.68 -27.41 -12.58
N ILE A 860 -11.42 -26.92 -11.59
CA ILE A 860 -12.54 -27.59 -10.94
C ILE A 860 -13.82 -27.22 -11.69
N ASN A 861 -14.71 -28.19 -11.93
CA ASN A 861 -16.06 -27.98 -12.49
C ASN A 861 -16.07 -27.11 -13.77
N ALA A 862 -15.10 -27.36 -14.66
CA ALA A 862 -14.84 -26.52 -15.82
C ALA A 862 -15.96 -26.49 -16.88
N ASP A 863 -16.94 -27.39 -16.84
CA ASP A 863 -17.96 -27.50 -17.89
C ASP A 863 -19.22 -26.68 -17.59
N GLU A 864 -19.70 -26.69 -16.35
CA GLU A 864 -20.91 -25.95 -15.92
C GLU A 864 -20.67 -25.18 -14.60
N PRO A 865 -19.71 -24.24 -14.57
CA PRO A 865 -19.34 -23.54 -13.35
C PRO A 865 -20.45 -22.64 -12.79
N ASP A 866 -21.31 -22.11 -13.67
CA ASP A 866 -22.46 -21.27 -13.33
C ASP A 866 -23.58 -22.04 -12.62
N GLU A 867 -23.88 -23.27 -13.07
CA GLU A 867 -24.84 -24.16 -12.41
C GLU A 867 -24.26 -24.70 -11.10
N ALA A 868 -23.01 -25.15 -11.09
CA ALA A 868 -22.34 -25.63 -9.87
C ALA A 868 -22.30 -24.55 -8.77
N LEU A 869 -22.10 -23.29 -9.14
CA LEU A 869 -22.16 -22.17 -8.21
C LEU A 869 -23.59 -21.95 -7.69
N TYR A 870 -24.58 -21.95 -8.59
CA TYR A 870 -25.98 -21.80 -8.21
C TYR A 870 -26.41 -22.89 -7.21
N ASP A 871 -26.09 -24.15 -7.46
CA ASP A 871 -26.41 -25.27 -6.58
C ASP A 871 -25.73 -25.13 -5.21
N ALA A 872 -24.46 -24.73 -5.18
CA ALA A 872 -23.74 -24.48 -3.93
C ALA A 872 -24.41 -23.36 -3.10
N LEU A 873 -24.88 -22.29 -3.75
CA LEU A 873 -25.55 -21.17 -3.08
C LEU A 873 -26.97 -21.50 -2.60
N MET A 874 -27.60 -22.52 -3.16
CA MET A 874 -28.96 -22.97 -2.78
C MET A 874 -28.95 -24.04 -1.68
N ASN A 875 -27.88 -24.83 -1.58
CA ASN A 875 -27.73 -25.91 -0.61
C ASN A 875 -27.22 -25.46 0.78
N GLU A 876 -26.79 -24.21 0.91
CA GLU A 876 -26.37 -23.54 2.16
C GLU A 876 -27.44 -22.58 2.70
#